data_AF-K1QV70-F1
#
_entry.id   AF-K1QV70-F1
#
_cell.length_a   1.000
_cell.length_b   1.000
_cell.length_c   1.000
_cell.angle_alpha   90.00
_cell.angle_beta   90.00
_cell.angle_gamma   90.00
#
_symmetry.space_group_name_H-M   'P 1'
#
loop_
_entity.id
_entity.type
_entity.pdbx_description
1 polymer ?
#
loop_
_entity_poly.entity_id
_entity_poly.type
_entity_poly.pdbx_seq_one_letter_code
_entity_poly.pdbx_strand_id
1 'polypeptide(L)'
;MDANWIICLILMFITYSDADLTNIRLVDGNSSTEGRVEVLYNGEWGTVCDDYFDEKDAAVVCSMLGHSRTNAKAKHKAFFGQGSGRIWMDDLHCTDNDTNLFTCEQNCIGSHNCMHGEDAGVECSIYTGPKIRLVGGSNPSEGRVEVYYKNEWGTVCDDSWDSKDASVVCFTLGYSRENAVPKSLAHFGQGEDRIWIDDVTCQGTEKDFFDCYKTMEYHNCYHFEDAGVICSQEGAVRLAGGNISSEGRVEIYNNGSWGTICDKLWDDADAKVVCGMLGFPSEGAFARKGGYFSLGEDNVMHMLDDINCIGNEKSIIQCSHRGVQHTDCSHINNAGVTCINEMLKDCGVADILIIIDDSNGSVGFNNSNMMKTLAKEIIKDLNSMFFRFSVLRYSSSVSKMFGLIEFSRLPDVIPSIDRIRYFPGTSTDTDKALKYARVSIFNNKRADAANIIILLTDGLPNNLNKTKAESDLLRKQGVRIFSVGVGNETKTEGLSLVASSLSDEHVFQVSTLGDLSLIINAVRNKTCKGTEFKLDTIKHRNIFFEVQNQCFAQVDLVFVLDSSTSVGNENYDLMKGFVTKFLRKVNIDNGGVRVGLLSYSTKVTVEFKLNSYNTKADLFDAVNAIPWRYGSTNTADGLQTMHEEMFNETNGDRPGVPNICIIMTDGVSNINYRRTIPEAEIAKEKSIHIYAIGIALKSFEEVNGIASDPASTNVFTVNTFDELEDLDEKIFAATCLVTTTLPTTTTEQSESGYDVIFMLDSSVPDELVFNQIKDVASNVTEELSIDDNEFRVGLMVYSSRAYVIAQLNGLSTKRDIVRVIKRTVYRPGKSNLADALDYVRQNMFTDRYGDRDFAMNFIVLFTGVDQSSNPYDAFRAAEKAEREQINIYSVGFYLNDTFEIDEVSTHPLNIHRYFVNGHGDLNDVPGYLARTERQRPYPSTTAGVKLLCPGDPGFETNKKEVQIDKDECREVDGLCEGGECQNTIGSFVCVCPKGHRLINDRCQGDGDEVYPKCQHGFYRCPDGSCESTLFDCKHAVKDVVV
;
A
#
# COMPACT_ATOMS: atom_id res chain seq x y z
N MET A 1 -30.23 35.63 38.40
CA MET A 1 -28.86 35.57 37.86
C MET A 1 -28.06 34.78 38.88
N ASP A 2 -28.16 33.47 38.76
CA ASP A 2 -27.67 32.55 39.77
C ASP A 2 -26.23 32.17 39.50
N ALA A 3 -25.47 31.93 40.57
CA ALA A 3 -24.03 31.68 40.47
C ALA A 3 -23.70 30.49 39.56
N ASN A 4 -24.58 29.48 39.50
CA ASN A 4 -24.43 28.33 38.62
C ASN A 4 -24.36 28.71 37.13
N TRP A 5 -25.13 29.69 36.67
CA TRP A 5 -25.15 30.10 35.26
C TRP A 5 -23.82 30.75 34.85
N ILE A 6 -23.25 31.56 35.74
CA ILE A 6 -21.91 32.16 35.56
C ILE A 6 -20.81 31.09 35.63
N ILE A 7 -20.93 30.09 36.51
CA ILE A 7 -20.00 28.96 36.57
C ILE A 7 -20.08 28.10 35.30
N CYS A 8 -21.26 27.88 34.74
CA CYS A 8 -21.44 27.14 33.49
C CYS A 8 -20.79 27.86 32.30
N LEU A 9 -21.01 29.18 32.16
CA LEU A 9 -20.31 30.01 31.18
C LEU A 9 -18.78 29.96 31.34
N ILE A 10 -18.27 30.05 32.57
CA ILE A 10 -16.82 29.99 32.83
C ILE A 10 -16.23 28.61 32.47
N LEU A 11 -16.97 27.52 32.70
CA LEU A 11 -16.53 26.18 32.30
C LEU A 11 -16.54 26.01 30.76
N MET A 12 -17.62 26.44 30.08
CA MET A 12 -17.68 26.44 28.60
C MET A 12 -16.50 27.19 27.97
N PHE A 13 -16.16 28.38 28.46
CA PHE A 13 -15.04 29.18 27.97
C PHE A 13 -13.63 28.63 28.31
N ILE A 14 -13.52 27.62 29.18
CA ILE A 14 -12.24 27.02 29.59
C ILE A 14 -11.99 25.66 28.90
N THR A 15 -13.01 25.00 28.35
CA THR A 15 -12.90 23.65 27.76
C THR A 15 -13.08 23.58 26.24
N TYR A 16 -13.37 24.69 25.55
CA TYR A 16 -13.59 24.69 24.10
C TYR A 16 -12.37 25.19 23.33
N SER A 17 -11.71 24.29 22.60
CA SER A 17 -10.70 24.61 21.57
C SER A 17 -10.89 23.65 20.39
N ASP A 18 -11.75 24.05 19.45
CA ASP A 18 -11.96 23.50 18.11
C ASP A 18 -11.84 21.97 17.98
N ALA A 19 -12.89 21.28 18.44
CA ALA A 19 -13.12 19.88 18.10
C ALA A 19 -13.74 19.74 16.70
N ASP A 20 -13.55 18.57 16.09
CA ASP A 20 -13.95 18.28 14.71
C ASP A 20 -15.48 18.08 14.55
N LEU A 21 -15.94 18.03 13.29
CA LEU A 21 -17.34 18.14 12.86
C LEU A 21 -18.27 16.95 13.21
N THR A 22 -17.89 16.08 14.16
CA THR A 22 -18.57 14.80 14.46
C THR A 22 -19.01 14.65 15.92
N ASN A 23 -19.22 15.75 16.65
CA ASN A 23 -19.77 15.71 18.03
C ASN A 23 -21.28 15.42 18.12
N ILE A 24 -21.94 15.03 17.01
CA ILE A 24 -23.37 14.73 16.95
C ILE A 24 -23.65 13.60 15.95
N ARG A 25 -24.66 12.76 16.21
CA ARG A 25 -25.12 11.68 15.32
C ARG A 25 -26.62 11.42 15.46
N LEU A 26 -27.18 10.74 14.45
CA LEU A 26 -28.53 10.16 14.50
C LEU A 26 -28.45 8.64 14.64
N VAL A 27 -29.36 8.06 15.44
CA VAL A 27 -29.39 6.62 15.72
C VAL A 27 -30.83 6.08 15.62
N ASP A 28 -30.98 4.83 15.20
CA ASP A 28 -32.26 4.08 15.11
C ASP A 28 -33.36 4.69 14.19
N GLY A 29 -33.00 5.61 13.29
CA GLY A 29 -33.85 6.04 12.17
C GLY A 29 -33.77 5.12 10.96
N ASN A 30 -34.73 5.22 10.02
CA ASN A 30 -34.77 4.38 8.82
C ASN A 30 -33.90 4.92 7.67
N SER A 31 -33.26 6.09 7.84
CA SER A 31 -32.33 6.69 6.89
C SER A 31 -31.29 7.53 7.62
N SER A 32 -30.25 7.98 6.92
CA SER A 32 -29.25 8.91 7.46
C SER A 32 -29.81 10.29 7.83
N THR A 33 -31.02 10.64 7.41
CA THR A 33 -31.65 11.96 7.65
C THR A 33 -32.71 11.94 8.75
N GLU A 34 -32.89 10.83 9.47
CA GLU A 34 -33.76 10.76 10.65
C GLU A 34 -33.16 9.90 11.76
N GLY A 35 -33.59 10.08 13.00
CA GLY A 35 -33.14 9.28 14.14
C GLY A 35 -33.13 10.03 15.47
N ARG A 36 -32.88 9.30 16.57
CA ARG A 36 -32.62 9.84 17.91
C ARG A 36 -31.32 10.65 17.89
N VAL A 37 -31.33 11.84 18.49
CA VAL A 37 -30.15 12.70 18.58
C VAL A 37 -29.24 12.24 19.72
N GLU A 38 -27.99 11.95 19.38
CA GLU A 38 -26.93 11.67 20.35
C GLU A 38 -25.75 12.60 20.11
N VAL A 39 -25.15 13.10 21.19
CA VAL A 39 -24.03 14.03 21.20
C VAL A 39 -22.84 13.44 21.95
N LEU A 40 -21.63 13.78 21.50
CA LEU A 40 -20.38 13.35 22.10
C LEU A 40 -19.86 14.45 23.03
N TYR A 41 -19.75 14.15 24.33
CA TYR A 41 -19.23 15.09 25.31
C TYR A 41 -18.25 14.40 26.27
N ASN A 42 -17.09 15.01 26.50
CA ASN A 42 -15.98 14.44 27.27
C ASN A 42 -15.56 13.00 26.86
N GLY A 43 -15.83 12.61 25.61
CA GLY A 43 -15.51 11.26 25.08
C GLY A 43 -16.59 10.20 25.32
N GLU A 44 -17.70 10.52 25.98
CA GLU A 44 -18.86 9.64 26.14
C GLU A 44 -20.03 10.13 25.27
N TRP A 45 -20.61 9.24 24.47
CA TRP A 45 -21.88 9.52 23.77
C TRP A 45 -23.05 9.51 24.76
N GLY A 46 -24.02 10.41 24.56
CA GLY A 46 -25.26 10.47 25.33
C GLY A 46 -26.36 11.16 24.55
N THR A 47 -27.61 11.00 24.97
CA THR A 47 -28.79 11.50 24.26
C THR A 47 -29.09 12.97 24.59
N VAL A 48 -30.02 13.55 23.84
CA VAL A 48 -30.61 14.88 24.08
C VAL A 48 -32.05 14.69 24.58
N CYS A 49 -32.50 15.45 25.57
CA CYS A 49 -33.91 15.40 26.02
C CYS A 49 -34.85 16.18 25.07
N ASP A 50 -36.11 15.77 25.00
CA ASP A 50 -37.17 16.40 24.20
C ASP A 50 -37.93 17.52 24.90
N ASP A 51 -37.64 17.80 26.19
CA ASP A 51 -38.15 18.98 26.89
C ASP A 51 -37.61 20.25 26.18
N TYR A 52 -38.56 21.08 25.72
CA TYR A 52 -38.38 22.28 24.89
C TYR A 52 -37.80 22.11 23.48
N PHE A 53 -37.22 20.96 23.12
CA PHE A 53 -36.60 20.70 21.81
C PHE A 53 -37.57 20.89 20.63
N ASP A 54 -37.42 22.00 19.87
CA ASP A 54 -38.33 22.43 18.80
C ASP A 54 -37.73 22.32 17.38
N GLU A 55 -38.47 22.75 16.35
CA GLU A 55 -38.00 22.69 14.97
C GLU A 55 -36.72 23.51 14.68
N LYS A 56 -36.33 24.45 15.55
CA LYS A 56 -35.06 25.20 15.47
C LYS A 56 -33.90 24.38 16.03
N ASP A 57 -34.07 23.72 17.17
CA ASP A 57 -33.06 22.78 17.66
C ASP A 57 -32.84 21.67 16.63
N ALA A 58 -33.93 21.12 16.08
CA ALA A 58 -33.88 20.19 14.97
C ALA A 58 -33.17 20.78 13.73
N ALA A 59 -33.44 22.04 13.37
CA ALA A 59 -32.74 22.71 12.27
C ALA A 59 -31.23 22.87 12.54
N VAL A 60 -30.80 23.16 13.77
CA VAL A 60 -29.38 23.21 14.15
C VAL A 60 -28.75 21.82 14.06
N VAL A 61 -29.39 20.77 14.58
CA VAL A 61 -28.95 19.38 14.44
C VAL A 61 -28.77 19.01 12.96
N CYS A 62 -29.79 19.25 12.13
CA CYS A 62 -29.72 19.01 10.69
C CYS A 62 -28.59 19.83 10.02
N SER A 63 -28.39 21.08 10.44
CA SER A 63 -27.29 21.93 9.94
C SER A 63 -25.91 21.37 10.27
N MET A 64 -25.71 20.84 11.48
CA MET A 64 -24.45 20.21 11.91
C MET A 64 -24.18 18.90 11.16
N LEU A 65 -25.23 18.17 10.77
CA LEU A 65 -25.17 16.95 9.96
C LEU A 65 -25.05 17.21 8.45
N GLY A 66 -24.93 18.47 8.01
CA GLY A 66 -24.83 18.83 6.60
C GLY A 66 -26.13 18.71 5.80
N HIS A 67 -27.28 18.72 6.48
CA HIS A 67 -28.62 18.71 5.89
C HIS A 67 -29.26 20.11 5.91
N SER A 68 -30.44 20.26 5.31
CA SER A 68 -31.10 21.57 5.27
C SER A 68 -31.70 21.94 6.64
N ARG A 69 -31.54 23.21 7.01
CA ARG A 69 -32.26 23.85 8.12
C ARG A 69 -33.77 23.98 7.84
N THR A 70 -34.18 24.00 6.57
CA THR A 70 -35.60 24.15 6.19
C THR A 70 -36.37 22.84 6.37
N ASN A 71 -37.61 22.92 6.87
CA ASN A 71 -38.51 21.79 7.09
C ASN A 71 -37.92 20.66 7.98
N ALA A 72 -36.89 20.93 8.78
CA ALA A 72 -36.48 20.05 9.85
C ALA A 72 -37.62 19.91 10.87
N LYS A 73 -37.79 18.71 11.42
CA LYS A 73 -38.85 18.42 12.40
C LYS A 73 -38.23 17.84 13.66
N ALA A 74 -38.58 18.40 14.82
CA ALA A 74 -38.36 17.73 16.10
C ALA A 74 -39.18 16.44 16.19
N LYS A 75 -38.65 15.46 16.93
CA LYS A 75 -39.34 14.23 17.32
C LYS A 75 -39.16 14.04 18.82
N HIS A 76 -40.28 13.78 19.48
CA HIS A 76 -40.39 13.69 20.93
C HIS A 76 -40.71 12.27 21.38
N LYS A 77 -40.47 11.96 22.65
CA LYS A 77 -40.88 10.75 23.38
C LYS A 77 -40.25 9.47 22.83
N ALA A 78 -38.93 9.52 22.63
CA ALA A 78 -38.13 8.41 22.11
C ALA A 78 -38.73 7.81 20.82
N PHE A 79 -39.10 8.68 19.86
CA PHE A 79 -39.80 8.31 18.63
C PHE A 79 -39.09 7.21 17.81
N PHE A 80 -37.76 7.22 17.82
CA PHE A 80 -36.90 6.21 17.17
C PHE A 80 -36.43 5.10 18.13
N GLY A 81 -37.08 4.95 19.28
CA GLY A 81 -36.64 4.09 20.37
C GLY A 81 -35.77 4.83 21.39
N GLN A 82 -35.80 4.31 22.61
CA GLN A 82 -35.03 4.83 23.75
C GLN A 82 -33.54 4.55 23.58
N GLY A 83 -32.70 5.54 23.88
CA GLY A 83 -31.25 5.37 23.99
C GLY A 83 -30.83 4.76 25.33
N SER A 84 -29.52 4.83 25.60
CA SER A 84 -28.94 4.31 26.84
C SER A 84 -27.65 5.06 27.21
N GLY A 85 -27.46 5.32 28.50
CA GLY A 85 -26.22 5.89 29.04
C GLY A 85 -26.50 7.15 29.85
N ARG A 86 -26.01 8.29 29.35
CA ARG A 86 -26.32 9.62 29.88
C ARG A 86 -27.27 10.35 28.93
N ILE A 87 -28.04 11.28 29.49
CA ILE A 87 -28.64 12.38 28.73
C ILE A 87 -27.74 13.60 28.98
N TRP A 88 -27.25 14.22 27.91
CA TRP A 88 -26.25 15.30 27.98
C TRP A 88 -26.85 16.71 27.92
N MET A 89 -27.96 16.90 27.22
CA MET A 89 -28.59 18.21 26.99
C MET A 89 -30.07 18.18 27.35
N ASP A 90 -30.56 19.30 27.87
CA ASP A 90 -31.90 19.50 28.45
C ASP A 90 -32.28 20.99 28.40
N ASP A 91 -33.59 21.30 28.37
CA ASP A 91 -34.14 22.65 28.15
C ASP A 91 -33.49 23.41 26.95
N LEU A 92 -33.32 22.76 25.79
CA LEU A 92 -32.70 23.38 24.61
C LEU A 92 -33.56 24.49 23.98
N HIS A 93 -32.91 25.59 23.59
CA HIS A 93 -33.54 26.78 23.01
C HIS A 93 -32.64 27.43 21.93
N CYS A 94 -32.42 26.75 20.79
CA CYS A 94 -31.66 27.31 19.67
C CYS A 94 -32.39 28.45 18.94
N THR A 95 -31.62 29.43 18.42
CA THR A 95 -32.13 30.50 17.56
C THR A 95 -31.86 30.21 16.08
N ASP A 96 -32.54 30.95 15.19
CA ASP A 96 -32.39 30.80 13.74
C ASP A 96 -30.95 31.05 13.25
N ASN A 97 -30.13 31.77 14.04
CA ASN A 97 -28.73 32.08 13.77
C ASN A 97 -27.73 31.03 14.29
N ASP A 98 -28.12 30.14 15.21
CA ASP A 98 -27.19 29.24 15.87
C ASP A 98 -26.69 28.14 14.93
N THR A 99 -25.39 27.88 14.92
CA THR A 99 -24.76 26.90 14.03
C THR A 99 -24.34 25.62 14.74
N ASN A 100 -24.47 25.55 16.06
CA ASN A 100 -24.00 24.43 16.88
C ASN A 100 -24.89 24.25 18.13
N LEU A 101 -25.35 23.01 18.39
CA LEU A 101 -26.20 22.67 19.52
C LEU A 101 -25.54 22.97 20.88
N PHE A 102 -24.19 22.92 20.95
CA PHE A 102 -23.42 23.28 22.13
C PHE A 102 -23.37 24.79 22.43
N THR A 103 -23.80 25.67 21.50
CA THR A 103 -23.83 27.13 21.71
C THR A 103 -25.24 27.70 21.94
N CYS A 104 -26.29 26.89 21.77
CA CYS A 104 -27.67 27.28 22.08
C CYS A 104 -27.88 27.46 23.61
N GLU A 105 -28.91 28.22 23.99
CA GLU A 105 -29.30 28.32 25.41
C GLU A 105 -29.86 26.96 25.88
N GLN A 106 -29.37 26.46 27.02
CA GLN A 106 -29.70 25.14 27.58
C GLN A 106 -29.43 25.08 29.09
N ASN A 107 -29.89 24.00 29.75
CA ASN A 107 -29.40 23.62 31.08
C ASN A 107 -27.91 23.25 31.06
N CYS A 108 -27.27 23.24 32.23
CA CYS A 108 -25.87 22.85 32.33
C CYS A 108 -25.66 21.39 31.88
N ILE A 109 -24.73 21.16 30.95
CA ILE A 109 -24.50 19.84 30.31
C ILE A 109 -24.40 18.71 31.34
N GLY A 110 -25.23 17.67 31.17
CA GLY A 110 -25.35 16.52 32.07
C GLY A 110 -26.21 16.75 33.31
N SER A 111 -26.90 17.90 33.43
CA SER A 111 -27.93 18.16 34.43
C SER A 111 -29.30 18.19 33.75
N HIS A 112 -30.02 17.07 33.83
CA HIS A 112 -31.35 16.92 33.23
C HIS A 112 -32.37 16.42 34.26
N ASN A 113 -33.66 16.63 33.99
CA ASN A 113 -34.75 16.02 34.74
C ASN A 113 -35.23 14.67 34.13
N CYS A 114 -34.94 14.46 32.84
CA CYS A 114 -35.58 13.47 31.97
C CYS A 114 -35.12 12.01 32.15
N MET A 115 -35.87 11.07 31.59
CA MET A 115 -35.49 9.67 31.36
C MET A 115 -35.43 9.34 29.86
N HIS A 116 -34.79 8.23 29.45
CA HIS A 116 -34.67 7.86 28.02
C HIS A 116 -36.00 7.61 27.27
N GLY A 117 -37.16 7.67 27.94
CA GLY A 117 -38.47 7.74 27.26
C GLY A 117 -38.79 9.14 26.67
N GLU A 118 -37.96 10.12 26.99
CA GLU A 118 -38.00 11.54 26.62
C GLU A 118 -36.76 11.89 25.75
N ASP A 119 -36.11 10.90 25.13
CA ASP A 119 -35.01 11.16 24.19
C ASP A 119 -35.54 11.83 22.91
N ALA A 120 -34.91 12.94 22.52
CA ALA A 120 -35.20 13.70 21.31
C ALA A 120 -34.71 12.99 20.04
N GLY A 121 -35.38 13.26 18.93
CA GLY A 121 -34.98 12.86 17.59
C GLY A 121 -35.26 13.96 16.57
N VAL A 122 -34.81 13.75 15.34
CA VAL A 122 -35.11 14.65 14.21
C VAL A 122 -35.56 13.89 12.97
N GLU A 123 -36.27 14.59 12.09
CA GLU A 123 -36.43 14.24 10.68
C GLU A 123 -35.98 15.46 9.87
N CYS A 124 -34.79 15.36 9.27
CA CYS A 124 -34.17 16.41 8.47
C CYS A 124 -34.66 16.37 7.03
N SER A 125 -34.82 17.53 6.39
CA SER A 125 -34.98 17.55 4.93
C SER A 125 -33.61 17.45 4.25
N ILE A 126 -33.49 16.51 3.30
CA ILE A 126 -32.31 16.38 2.44
C ILE A 126 -32.12 17.70 1.70
N TYR A 127 -30.92 18.27 1.75
CA TYR A 127 -30.59 19.43 0.93
C TYR A 127 -30.44 19.00 -0.54
N THR A 128 -31.56 18.91 -1.25
CA THR A 128 -31.59 18.65 -2.70
C THR A 128 -31.32 19.92 -3.50
N GLY A 129 -30.23 20.63 -3.16
CA GLY A 129 -29.62 21.61 -4.05
C GLY A 129 -28.79 20.85 -5.08
N PRO A 130 -29.23 20.76 -6.35
CA PRO A 130 -28.52 19.93 -7.33
C PRO A 130 -27.19 20.58 -7.68
N LYS A 131 -26.14 19.78 -7.91
CA LYS A 131 -24.80 20.27 -8.23
C LYS A 131 -24.55 20.18 -9.73
N ILE A 132 -23.60 20.96 -10.25
CA ILE A 132 -23.19 20.97 -11.66
C ILE A 132 -21.67 20.86 -11.78
N ARG A 133 -21.17 20.13 -12.77
CA ARG A 133 -19.74 19.99 -13.09
C ARG A 133 -19.50 19.92 -14.61
N LEU A 134 -18.26 20.13 -15.02
CA LEU A 134 -17.80 19.91 -16.40
C LEU A 134 -16.86 18.69 -16.46
N VAL A 135 -17.02 17.83 -17.47
CA VAL A 135 -16.23 16.60 -17.68
C VAL A 135 -15.75 16.49 -19.14
N GLY A 136 -14.59 15.86 -19.37
CA GLY A 136 -14.07 15.59 -20.72
C GLY A 136 -13.46 16.79 -21.46
N GLY A 137 -13.42 17.97 -20.83
CA GLY A 137 -12.75 19.16 -21.36
C GLY A 137 -11.22 19.14 -21.25
N SER A 138 -10.56 19.94 -22.08
CA SER A 138 -9.09 20.09 -22.09
C SER A 138 -8.57 20.98 -20.95
N ASN A 139 -9.46 21.75 -20.31
CA ASN A 139 -9.17 22.71 -19.24
C ASN A 139 -10.45 22.92 -18.38
N PRO A 140 -10.36 23.49 -17.17
CA PRO A 140 -11.52 23.61 -16.27
C PRO A 140 -12.70 24.45 -16.79
N SER A 141 -12.48 25.34 -17.76
CA SER A 141 -13.52 26.18 -18.36
C SER A 141 -14.30 25.52 -19.51
N GLU A 142 -14.10 24.23 -19.79
CA GLU A 142 -14.85 23.52 -20.84
C GLU A 142 -15.19 22.07 -20.44
N GLY A 143 -16.23 21.51 -21.06
CA GLY A 143 -16.62 20.10 -20.89
C GLY A 143 -18.09 19.81 -21.14
N ARG A 144 -18.44 18.51 -21.12
CA ARG A 144 -19.81 18.00 -21.01
C ARG A 144 -20.41 18.47 -19.69
N VAL A 145 -21.67 18.89 -19.70
CA VAL A 145 -22.39 19.31 -18.50
C VAL A 145 -22.98 18.09 -17.81
N GLU A 146 -22.63 17.92 -16.54
CA GLU A 146 -23.17 16.88 -15.68
C GLU A 146 -23.76 17.48 -14.41
N VAL A 147 -24.82 16.86 -13.92
CA VAL A 147 -25.62 17.30 -12.79
C VAL A 147 -25.76 16.20 -11.74
N TYR A 148 -25.83 16.59 -10.47
CA TYR A 148 -26.02 15.67 -9.35
C TYR A 148 -27.48 15.73 -8.89
N TYR A 149 -28.21 14.63 -9.07
CA TYR A 149 -29.64 14.53 -8.76
C TYR A 149 -29.97 13.12 -8.25
N LYS A 150 -30.86 13.02 -7.26
CA LYS A 150 -31.22 11.74 -6.58
C LYS A 150 -30.02 10.88 -6.14
N ASN A 151 -28.97 11.54 -5.64
CA ASN A 151 -27.69 10.97 -5.20
C ASN A 151 -26.78 10.39 -6.30
N GLU A 152 -27.15 10.49 -7.57
CA GLU A 152 -26.38 10.04 -8.73
C GLU A 152 -25.89 11.24 -9.56
N TRP A 153 -24.75 11.09 -10.24
CA TRP A 153 -24.39 11.99 -11.33
C TRP A 153 -25.13 11.58 -12.61
N GLY A 154 -25.19 12.48 -13.58
CA GLY A 154 -25.80 12.22 -14.87
C GLY A 154 -25.74 13.42 -15.80
N THR A 155 -26.05 13.23 -17.06
CA THR A 155 -25.84 14.24 -18.12
C THR A 155 -27.10 15.10 -18.37
N VAL A 156 -26.91 16.16 -19.14
CA VAL A 156 -27.96 17.04 -19.66
C VAL A 156 -28.04 16.84 -21.17
N CYS A 157 -29.24 16.73 -21.74
CA CYS A 157 -29.42 16.66 -23.19
C CYS A 157 -29.21 18.02 -23.88
N ASP A 158 -28.75 18.00 -25.14
CA ASP A 158 -28.58 19.18 -25.98
C ASP A 158 -29.85 19.63 -26.74
N ASP A 159 -30.99 18.95 -26.57
CA ASP A 159 -32.29 19.40 -27.08
C ASP A 159 -32.63 20.78 -26.47
N SER A 160 -32.92 21.74 -27.34
CA SER A 160 -33.08 23.19 -27.06
C SER A 160 -31.85 23.97 -26.54
N TRP A 161 -30.68 23.34 -26.34
CA TRP A 161 -29.50 23.94 -25.69
C TRP A 161 -28.90 25.14 -26.45
N ASP A 162 -29.06 26.36 -25.90
CA ASP A 162 -28.60 27.62 -26.49
C ASP A 162 -27.54 28.35 -25.63
N SER A 163 -27.04 29.49 -26.13
CA SER A 163 -25.95 30.22 -25.46
C SER A 163 -26.35 30.86 -24.12
N LYS A 164 -27.65 31.04 -23.84
CA LYS A 164 -28.15 31.47 -22.53
C LYS A 164 -28.01 30.37 -21.49
N ASP A 165 -28.26 29.12 -21.89
CA ASP A 165 -28.08 27.95 -21.03
C ASP A 165 -26.61 27.82 -20.66
N ALA A 166 -25.73 27.90 -21.67
CA ALA A 166 -24.29 27.97 -21.46
C ALA A 166 -23.88 29.15 -20.56
N SER A 167 -24.43 30.36 -20.76
CA SER A 167 -24.16 31.52 -19.90
C SER A 167 -24.55 31.29 -18.43
N VAL A 168 -25.66 30.60 -18.15
CA VAL A 168 -26.07 30.29 -16.76
C VAL A 168 -25.23 29.16 -16.17
N VAL A 169 -24.90 28.12 -16.93
CA VAL A 169 -23.94 27.07 -16.50
C VAL A 169 -22.61 27.70 -16.08
N CYS A 170 -22.02 28.51 -16.98
CA CYS A 170 -20.74 29.17 -16.73
C CYS A 170 -20.79 30.08 -15.51
N PHE A 171 -21.86 30.87 -15.33
CA PHE A 171 -22.04 31.69 -14.12
C PHE A 171 -22.21 30.86 -12.84
N THR A 172 -22.95 29.75 -12.91
CA THR A 172 -23.17 28.85 -11.76
C THR A 172 -21.86 28.25 -11.26
N LEU A 173 -20.95 27.97 -12.20
CA LEU A 173 -19.57 27.51 -12.00
C LEU A 173 -18.56 28.63 -11.66
N GLY A 174 -18.96 29.91 -11.65
CA GLY A 174 -18.11 31.04 -11.25
C GLY A 174 -17.41 31.81 -12.38
N TYR A 175 -17.59 31.41 -13.65
CA TYR A 175 -17.09 32.10 -14.84
C TYR A 175 -17.97 33.29 -15.24
N SER A 176 -17.49 34.11 -16.20
CA SER A 176 -18.31 35.14 -16.83
C SER A 176 -19.51 34.53 -17.59
N ARG A 177 -20.64 35.27 -17.62
CA ARG A 177 -21.79 34.96 -18.50
C ARG A 177 -21.47 35.23 -19.97
N GLU A 178 -20.55 36.15 -20.25
CA GLU A 178 -20.27 36.61 -21.61
C GLU A 178 -19.39 35.60 -22.36
N ASN A 179 -19.67 35.45 -23.66
CA ASN A 179 -18.95 34.56 -24.58
C ASN A 179 -18.97 33.06 -24.21
N ALA A 180 -19.94 32.63 -23.39
CA ALA A 180 -20.23 31.22 -23.19
C ALA A 180 -20.72 30.57 -24.51
N VAL A 181 -20.09 29.46 -24.90
CA VAL A 181 -20.37 28.75 -26.15
C VAL A 181 -21.05 27.41 -25.81
N PRO A 182 -22.31 27.18 -26.23
CA PRO A 182 -22.95 25.88 -26.06
C PRO A 182 -22.27 24.84 -26.97
N LYS A 183 -22.25 23.60 -26.52
CA LYS A 183 -21.79 22.43 -27.28
C LYS A 183 -22.85 21.35 -27.24
N SER A 184 -22.96 20.64 -28.36
CA SER A 184 -23.90 19.57 -28.63
C SER A 184 -23.16 18.39 -29.27
N LEU A 185 -23.89 17.32 -29.57
CA LEU A 185 -23.43 16.10 -30.21
C LEU A 185 -22.29 15.41 -29.44
N ALA A 186 -22.38 15.40 -28.10
CA ALA A 186 -21.39 14.81 -27.20
C ALA A 186 -19.94 15.28 -27.46
N HIS A 187 -19.76 16.58 -27.73
CA HIS A 187 -18.50 17.22 -28.12
C HIS A 187 -17.28 16.87 -27.24
N PHE A 188 -17.50 16.57 -25.95
CA PHE A 188 -16.47 16.23 -24.97
C PHE A 188 -16.48 14.74 -24.57
N GLY A 189 -17.04 13.90 -25.44
CA GLY A 189 -17.32 12.49 -25.19
C GLY A 189 -18.71 12.26 -24.62
N GLN A 190 -19.22 11.04 -24.80
CA GLN A 190 -20.48 10.54 -24.25
C GLN A 190 -20.35 10.22 -22.76
N GLY A 191 -21.43 10.37 -22.01
CA GLY A 191 -21.58 9.86 -20.65
C GLY A 191 -21.87 8.36 -20.62
N GLU A 192 -21.75 7.80 -19.42
CA GLU A 192 -22.09 6.38 -19.12
C GLU A 192 -23.16 6.28 -18.00
N ASP A 193 -23.40 7.39 -17.29
CA ASP A 193 -24.43 7.56 -16.25
C ASP A 193 -25.80 7.95 -16.85
N ARG A 194 -26.84 8.13 -16.03
CA ARG A 194 -28.19 8.50 -16.52
C ARG A 194 -28.26 9.91 -17.13
N ILE A 195 -29.06 10.12 -18.18
CA ILE A 195 -29.48 11.48 -18.62
C ILE A 195 -30.56 11.99 -17.64
N TRP A 196 -30.29 13.09 -16.94
CA TRP A 196 -31.19 13.61 -15.89
C TRP A 196 -32.14 14.71 -16.36
N ILE A 197 -31.73 15.49 -17.36
CA ILE A 197 -32.36 16.77 -17.73
C ILE A 197 -32.46 16.90 -19.25
N ASP A 198 -33.59 17.40 -19.71
CA ASP A 198 -33.93 17.64 -21.13
C ASP A 198 -34.72 18.98 -21.24
N ASP A 199 -35.07 19.43 -22.45
CA ASP A 199 -35.81 20.69 -22.74
C ASP A 199 -35.30 21.93 -21.96
N VAL A 200 -34.00 22.13 -21.83
CA VAL A 200 -33.48 23.27 -21.04
C VAL A 200 -33.78 24.59 -21.75
N THR A 201 -34.22 25.60 -21.00
CA THR A 201 -34.43 26.96 -21.52
C THR A 201 -34.26 28.03 -20.43
N CYS A 202 -33.07 28.59 -20.35
CA CYS A 202 -32.72 29.75 -19.55
C CYS A 202 -33.07 31.08 -20.27
N GLN A 203 -33.18 32.17 -19.53
CA GLN A 203 -33.19 33.55 -20.03
C GLN A 203 -31.79 34.17 -20.07
N GLY A 204 -30.79 33.53 -19.47
CA GLY A 204 -29.39 34.00 -19.38
C GLY A 204 -29.12 34.88 -18.16
N THR A 205 -30.12 35.07 -17.29
CA THR A 205 -30.09 36.01 -16.14
C THR A 205 -30.35 35.33 -14.79
N GLU A 206 -30.69 34.04 -14.82
CA GLU A 206 -30.85 33.13 -13.69
C GLU A 206 -29.61 33.12 -12.79
N LYS A 207 -29.79 32.96 -11.48
CA LYS A 207 -28.68 32.97 -10.53
C LYS A 207 -28.00 31.61 -10.41
N ASP A 208 -28.76 30.56 -10.63
CA ASP A 208 -28.32 29.18 -10.64
C ASP A 208 -28.95 28.42 -11.82
N PHE A 209 -28.24 27.45 -12.38
CA PHE A 209 -28.74 26.60 -13.48
C PHE A 209 -30.07 25.91 -13.14
N PHE A 210 -30.30 25.60 -11.86
CA PHE A 210 -31.53 24.95 -11.43
C PHE A 210 -32.74 25.92 -11.34
N ASP A 211 -32.55 27.23 -11.51
CA ASP A 211 -33.64 28.22 -11.73
C ASP A 211 -34.27 28.12 -13.14
N CYS A 212 -33.54 27.63 -14.16
CA CYS A 212 -34.01 27.64 -15.55
C CYS A 212 -35.20 26.68 -15.79
N TYR A 213 -35.98 26.91 -16.85
CA TYR A 213 -36.94 25.91 -17.33
C TYR A 213 -36.19 24.68 -17.86
N LYS A 214 -36.77 23.49 -17.65
CA LYS A 214 -36.25 22.18 -18.04
C LYS A 214 -37.28 21.08 -17.75
N THR A 215 -37.18 19.95 -18.43
CA THR A 215 -37.79 18.68 -18.00
C THR A 215 -36.78 17.87 -17.17
N MET A 216 -37.28 17.06 -16.23
CA MET A 216 -36.46 16.25 -15.31
C MET A 216 -36.90 14.79 -15.44
N GLU A 217 -35.94 13.85 -15.39
CA GLU A 217 -36.13 12.39 -15.38
C GLU A 217 -36.75 11.75 -16.63
N TYR A 218 -37.47 12.52 -17.44
CA TYR A 218 -38.09 12.13 -18.70
C TYR A 218 -37.40 12.88 -19.84
N HIS A 219 -36.74 12.14 -20.73
CA HIS A 219 -36.02 12.65 -21.89
C HIS A 219 -36.31 11.78 -23.12
N ASN A 220 -36.06 12.28 -24.33
CA ASN A 220 -36.03 11.45 -25.54
C ASN A 220 -34.62 11.11 -26.05
N CYS A 221 -33.59 11.68 -25.42
CA CYS A 221 -32.21 11.65 -25.88
C CYS A 221 -31.42 10.37 -25.53
N TYR A 222 -30.28 10.21 -26.19
CA TYR A 222 -29.20 9.26 -25.90
C TYR A 222 -27.88 10.03 -25.64
N HIS A 223 -26.83 9.38 -25.15
CA HIS A 223 -25.57 10.08 -24.83
C HIS A 223 -24.83 10.71 -26.01
N PHE A 224 -25.19 10.40 -27.26
CA PHE A 224 -24.66 11.16 -28.40
C PHE A 224 -25.26 12.57 -28.52
N GLU A 225 -26.30 12.89 -27.74
CA GLU A 225 -26.94 14.21 -27.56
C GLU A 225 -26.55 14.84 -26.20
N ASP A 226 -25.46 14.40 -25.56
CA ASP A 226 -24.99 15.00 -24.30
C ASP A 226 -24.48 16.45 -24.52
N ALA A 227 -25.06 17.39 -23.78
CA ALA A 227 -24.73 18.80 -23.82
C ALA A 227 -23.38 19.13 -23.17
N GLY A 228 -22.76 20.21 -23.64
CA GLY A 228 -21.51 20.75 -23.10
C GLY A 228 -21.43 22.27 -23.19
N VAL A 229 -20.37 22.84 -22.64
CA VAL A 229 -20.05 24.28 -22.74
C VAL A 229 -18.56 24.52 -22.95
N ILE A 230 -18.24 25.69 -23.50
CA ILE A 230 -16.96 26.38 -23.26
C ILE A 230 -17.31 27.72 -22.62
N CYS A 231 -16.81 27.95 -21.42
CA CYS A 231 -16.92 29.20 -20.69
C CYS A 231 -15.78 30.15 -21.04
N SER A 232 -16.03 31.46 -20.92
CA SER A 232 -14.95 32.43 -21.07
C SER A 232 -13.98 32.35 -19.89
N GLN A 233 -12.67 32.40 -20.19
CA GLN A 233 -11.62 32.48 -19.16
C GLN A 233 -11.56 33.87 -18.51
N GLU A 234 -12.28 34.87 -19.04
CA GLU A 234 -12.40 36.20 -18.44
C GLU A 234 -12.93 36.11 -16.99
N GLY A 235 -12.11 36.54 -16.03
CA GLY A 235 -12.37 36.43 -14.59
C GLY A 235 -11.74 35.22 -13.90
N ALA A 236 -11.12 34.28 -14.63
CA ALA A 236 -10.41 33.15 -14.03
C ALA A 236 -9.14 33.62 -13.28
N VAL A 237 -8.81 32.95 -12.17
CA VAL A 237 -7.62 33.26 -11.35
C VAL A 237 -6.59 32.13 -11.37
N ARG A 238 -5.33 32.47 -11.14
CA ARG A 238 -4.21 31.54 -10.92
C ARG A 238 -3.21 32.10 -9.91
N LEU A 239 -2.34 31.23 -9.40
CA LEU A 239 -1.20 31.62 -8.55
C LEU A 239 0.11 31.55 -9.35
N ALA A 240 0.99 32.51 -9.13
CA ALA A 240 2.31 32.58 -9.77
C ALA A 240 3.41 32.99 -8.78
N GLY A 241 4.63 32.46 -8.96
CA GLY A 241 5.79 32.85 -8.14
C GLY A 241 5.78 32.40 -6.67
N GLY A 242 4.83 31.55 -6.27
CA GLY A 242 4.87 30.82 -4.99
C GLY A 242 5.76 29.58 -5.07
N ASN A 243 6.14 29.02 -3.92
CA ASN A 243 7.02 27.83 -3.86
C ASN A 243 6.23 26.51 -3.95
N ILE A 244 4.93 26.55 -3.68
CA ILE A 244 4.00 25.41 -3.69
C ILE A 244 2.68 25.83 -4.35
N SER A 245 1.89 24.87 -4.83
CA SER A 245 0.65 25.11 -5.59
C SER A 245 -0.46 25.85 -4.83
N SER A 246 -0.40 25.88 -3.49
CA SER A 246 -1.37 26.59 -2.64
C SER A 246 -0.92 28.00 -2.21
N GLU A 247 0.16 28.55 -2.77
CA GLU A 247 0.55 29.94 -2.53
C GLU A 247 1.05 30.65 -3.80
N GLY A 248 0.99 31.98 -3.82
CA GLY A 248 1.55 32.78 -4.90
C GLY A 248 0.92 34.17 -5.04
N ARG A 249 1.48 34.95 -5.96
CA ARG A 249 0.88 36.18 -6.49
C ARG A 249 -0.42 35.82 -7.20
N VAL A 250 -1.50 36.56 -6.93
CA VAL A 250 -2.77 36.34 -7.63
C VAL A 250 -2.70 37.01 -9.00
N GLU A 251 -2.90 36.21 -10.04
CA GLU A 251 -3.09 36.67 -11.40
C GLU A 251 -4.51 36.34 -11.86
N ILE A 252 -5.14 37.28 -12.56
CA ILE A 252 -6.47 37.16 -13.15
C ILE A 252 -6.37 37.27 -14.67
N TYR A 253 -7.20 36.52 -15.40
CA TYR A 253 -7.30 36.62 -16.85
C TYR A 253 -8.37 37.64 -17.23
N ASN A 254 -7.99 38.66 -18.00
CA ASN A 254 -8.86 39.77 -18.41
C ASN A 254 -8.36 40.38 -19.75
N ASN A 255 -9.30 40.67 -20.65
CA ASN A 255 -9.05 41.12 -22.03
C ASN A 255 -8.03 40.24 -22.77
N GLY A 256 -8.17 38.91 -22.68
CA GLY A 256 -7.34 37.95 -23.41
C GLY A 256 -5.91 37.77 -22.87
N SER A 257 -5.58 38.31 -21.69
CA SER A 257 -4.24 38.24 -21.10
C SER A 257 -4.28 38.04 -19.58
N TRP A 258 -3.19 37.57 -18.99
CA TRP A 258 -3.04 37.46 -17.54
C TRP A 258 -2.41 38.74 -16.97
N GLY A 259 -2.98 39.24 -15.87
CA GLY A 259 -2.47 40.40 -15.14
C GLY A 259 -2.71 40.28 -13.65
N THR A 260 -2.20 41.24 -12.87
CA THR A 260 -2.12 41.16 -11.41
C THR A 260 -3.23 41.94 -10.71
N ILE A 261 -3.47 41.61 -9.45
CA ILE A 261 -4.36 42.39 -8.56
C ILE A 261 -3.47 43.24 -7.62
N CYS A 262 -3.90 44.48 -7.33
CA CYS A 262 -3.20 45.31 -6.34
C CYS A 262 -3.54 44.91 -4.89
N ASP A 263 -2.54 44.93 -4.00
CA ASP A 263 -2.66 44.61 -2.57
C ASP A 263 -3.35 45.70 -1.71
N LYS A 264 -3.89 46.72 -2.36
CA LYS A 264 -4.58 47.86 -1.74
C LYS A 264 -6.01 47.44 -1.39
N LEU A 265 -6.35 47.66 -0.11
CA LEU A 265 -7.45 47.01 0.62
C LEU A 265 -7.20 45.50 0.84
N TRP A 266 -6.98 44.69 -0.21
CA TRP A 266 -6.67 43.25 -0.23
C TRP A 266 -6.51 42.54 1.14
N ASP A 267 -7.53 41.90 1.68
CA ASP A 267 -7.48 41.22 2.98
C ASP A 267 -7.83 39.72 2.94
N ASP A 268 -7.87 39.09 4.12
CA ASP A 268 -8.07 37.65 4.24
C ASP A 268 -9.44 37.21 3.68
N ALA A 269 -10.46 38.09 3.61
CA ALA A 269 -11.74 37.80 2.95
C ALA A 269 -11.60 37.73 1.42
N ASP A 270 -10.75 38.57 0.82
CA ASP A 270 -10.40 38.47 -0.60
C ASP A 270 -9.61 37.19 -0.88
N ALA A 271 -8.72 36.81 0.06
CA ALA A 271 -8.01 35.54 0.01
C ALA A 271 -8.96 34.33 0.12
N LYS A 272 -10.01 34.38 0.96
CA LYS A 272 -11.04 33.32 1.04
C LYS A 272 -11.69 33.05 -0.30
N VAL A 273 -12.02 34.11 -1.04
CA VAL A 273 -12.65 34.03 -2.37
C VAL A 273 -11.68 33.45 -3.39
N VAL A 274 -10.44 33.94 -3.48
CA VAL A 274 -9.43 33.39 -4.40
C VAL A 274 -9.12 31.93 -4.11
N CYS A 275 -8.95 31.54 -2.85
CA CYS A 275 -8.68 30.16 -2.48
C CYS A 275 -9.88 29.25 -2.83
N GLY A 276 -11.11 29.70 -2.60
CA GLY A 276 -12.33 29.00 -3.03
C GLY A 276 -12.44 28.83 -4.55
N MET A 277 -12.13 29.88 -5.33
CA MET A 277 -12.08 29.80 -6.81
C MET A 277 -11.06 28.78 -7.32
N LEU A 278 -9.96 28.59 -6.57
CA LEU A 278 -8.88 27.65 -6.90
C LEU A 278 -9.15 26.23 -6.36
N GLY A 279 -10.28 26.00 -5.69
CA GLY A 279 -10.64 24.70 -5.11
C GLY A 279 -9.97 24.39 -3.77
N PHE A 280 -9.35 25.36 -3.12
CA PHE A 280 -8.83 25.22 -1.75
C PHE A 280 -9.89 25.61 -0.70
N PRO A 281 -9.80 25.10 0.54
CA PRO A 281 -10.56 25.62 1.67
C PRO A 281 -10.44 27.15 1.82
N SER A 282 -11.59 27.83 1.83
CA SER A 282 -11.66 29.28 2.07
C SER A 282 -11.34 29.65 3.53
N GLU A 283 -11.57 28.75 4.50
CA GLU A 283 -11.27 29.05 5.91
C GLU A 283 -9.78 28.99 6.22
N GLY A 284 -9.29 30.08 6.83
CA GLY A 284 -7.87 30.27 7.15
C GLY A 284 -6.97 30.65 5.96
N ALA A 285 -7.54 31.00 4.80
CA ALA A 285 -6.78 31.64 3.71
C ALA A 285 -6.14 32.96 4.19
N PHE A 286 -4.87 33.20 3.83
CA PHE A 286 -4.12 34.38 4.25
C PHE A 286 -3.75 35.29 3.08
N ALA A 287 -4.06 36.57 3.18
CA ALA A 287 -3.61 37.60 2.25
C ALA A 287 -2.11 37.88 2.38
N ARG A 288 -1.42 37.98 1.24
CA ARG A 288 -0.04 38.46 1.15
C ARG A 288 -0.02 39.80 0.41
N LYS A 289 0.79 40.73 0.93
CA LYS A 289 0.94 42.11 0.45
C LYS A 289 2.43 42.41 0.19
N GLY A 290 2.73 43.52 -0.47
CA GLY A 290 4.09 44.01 -0.70
C GLY A 290 4.90 43.20 -1.70
N GLY A 291 4.25 42.54 -2.68
CA GLY A 291 4.95 41.79 -3.74
C GLY A 291 5.67 40.54 -3.24
N TYR A 292 5.17 39.93 -2.17
CA TYR A 292 5.75 38.80 -1.43
C TYR A 292 6.25 37.64 -2.32
N PHE A 293 5.54 37.34 -3.41
CA PHE A 293 5.84 36.24 -4.34
C PHE A 293 6.50 36.72 -5.66
N SER A 294 7.49 37.61 -5.52
CA SER A 294 8.23 38.28 -6.62
C SER A 294 7.39 39.28 -7.45
N LEU A 295 8.11 40.18 -8.11
CA LEU A 295 7.56 41.30 -8.88
C LEU A 295 6.91 40.88 -10.22
N GLY A 296 7.16 39.65 -10.68
CA GLY A 296 6.90 39.21 -12.06
C GLY A 296 8.04 39.58 -13.01
N GLU A 297 7.95 39.14 -14.26
CA GLU A 297 8.75 39.71 -15.36
C GLU A 297 8.16 41.08 -15.77
N ASP A 298 9.00 41.99 -16.27
CA ASP A 298 8.76 43.46 -16.33
C ASP A 298 7.68 43.94 -17.32
N ASN A 299 6.54 43.26 -17.47
CA ASN A 299 5.41 43.68 -18.33
C ASN A 299 4.00 43.27 -17.86
N VAL A 300 3.83 42.64 -16.69
CA VAL A 300 2.50 42.22 -16.22
C VAL A 300 1.72 43.41 -15.65
N MET A 301 0.60 43.75 -16.29
CA MET A 301 -0.25 44.90 -15.92
C MET A 301 -1.17 44.58 -14.73
N HIS A 302 -1.35 45.55 -13.82
CA HIS A 302 -2.39 45.50 -12.79
C HIS A 302 -3.77 45.65 -13.43
N MET A 303 -4.63 44.65 -13.24
CA MET A 303 -5.97 44.58 -13.88
C MET A 303 -7.12 44.92 -12.93
N LEU A 304 -6.93 44.77 -11.60
CA LEU A 304 -7.92 45.17 -10.59
C LEU A 304 -7.25 45.89 -9.41
N ASP A 305 -7.93 46.90 -8.87
CA ASP A 305 -7.55 47.68 -7.68
C ASP A 305 -8.78 47.93 -6.79
N ASP A 306 -8.53 48.19 -5.51
CA ASP A 306 -9.52 48.34 -4.43
C ASP A 306 -10.55 47.20 -4.39
N ILE A 307 -10.07 45.95 -4.41
CA ILE A 307 -10.92 44.78 -4.11
C ILE A 307 -11.39 44.87 -2.65
N ASN A 308 -12.65 44.53 -2.41
CA ASN A 308 -13.25 44.39 -1.09
C ASN A 308 -14.39 43.36 -1.17
N CYS A 309 -14.06 42.09 -0.94
CA CYS A 309 -15.02 40.99 -0.75
C CYS A 309 -15.65 41.01 0.66
N ILE A 310 -16.65 40.17 0.88
CA ILE A 310 -17.13 39.78 2.23
C ILE A 310 -16.73 38.34 2.61
N GLY A 311 -16.12 37.59 1.68
CA GLY A 311 -15.51 36.29 1.93
C GLY A 311 -16.43 35.10 1.63
N ASN A 312 -17.55 35.31 0.93
CA ASN A 312 -18.49 34.26 0.53
C ASN A 312 -18.89 34.31 -0.97
N GLU A 313 -18.30 35.22 -1.73
CA GLU A 313 -18.46 35.33 -3.17
C GLU A 313 -17.88 34.10 -3.90
N LYS A 314 -18.52 33.67 -4.99
CA LYS A 314 -18.02 32.55 -5.81
C LYS A 314 -16.83 32.94 -6.69
N SER A 315 -16.58 34.23 -6.89
CA SER A 315 -15.57 34.73 -7.83
C SER A 315 -15.12 36.15 -7.48
N ILE A 316 -13.84 36.45 -7.68
CA ILE A 316 -13.20 37.73 -7.29
C ILE A 316 -13.77 38.94 -8.06
N ILE A 317 -14.38 38.71 -9.22
CA ILE A 317 -15.10 39.72 -10.02
C ILE A 317 -16.54 40.00 -9.52
N GLN A 318 -17.01 39.27 -8.50
CA GLN A 318 -18.30 39.53 -7.84
C GLN A 318 -18.13 40.48 -6.63
N CYS A 319 -16.91 40.62 -6.11
CA CYS A 319 -16.58 41.53 -5.02
C CYS A 319 -16.58 43.00 -5.51
N SER A 320 -16.70 43.94 -4.57
CA SER A 320 -16.60 45.37 -4.91
C SER A 320 -15.18 45.69 -5.37
N HIS A 321 -15.01 46.31 -6.55
CA HIS A 321 -13.71 46.68 -7.10
C HIS A 321 -13.77 47.94 -8.00
N ARG A 322 -12.63 48.63 -8.21
CA ARG A 322 -12.56 49.79 -9.13
C ARG A 322 -12.27 49.46 -10.60
N GLY A 323 -11.80 48.26 -10.91
CA GLY A 323 -11.51 47.83 -12.27
C GLY A 323 -10.25 48.47 -12.89
N VAL A 324 -10.06 48.21 -14.19
CA VAL A 324 -8.77 48.33 -14.91
C VAL A 324 -8.21 49.76 -15.07
N GLN A 325 -8.99 50.82 -14.81
CA GLN A 325 -8.66 52.18 -15.30
C GLN A 325 -8.02 53.16 -14.29
N HIS A 326 -7.83 52.79 -13.02
CA HIS A 326 -7.17 53.65 -12.03
C HIS A 326 -6.35 52.85 -11.00
N THR A 327 -5.16 52.41 -11.40
CA THR A 327 -4.17 51.80 -10.50
C THR A 327 -3.09 52.82 -10.12
N ASP A 328 -3.12 53.36 -8.90
CA ASP A 328 -1.97 54.10 -8.31
C ASP A 328 -0.85 53.13 -7.84
N CYS A 329 -1.02 51.84 -8.10
CA CYS A 329 -0.16 50.73 -7.69
C CYS A 329 1.00 50.51 -8.68
N SER A 330 2.15 50.07 -8.15
CA SER A 330 3.31 49.61 -8.93
C SER A 330 3.60 48.13 -8.61
N HIS A 331 4.55 47.47 -9.29
CA HIS A 331 4.76 46.02 -9.15
C HIS A 331 5.23 45.55 -7.75
N ILE A 332 5.61 46.47 -6.86
CA ILE A 332 5.82 46.17 -5.43
C ILE A 332 4.52 45.98 -4.63
N ASN A 333 3.36 46.34 -5.20
CA ASN A 333 2.03 46.25 -4.58
C ASN A 333 1.23 45.05 -5.13
N ASN A 334 1.91 43.98 -5.57
CA ASN A 334 1.25 42.79 -6.08
C ASN A 334 0.57 42.02 -4.93
N ALA A 335 -0.74 41.78 -5.06
CA ALA A 335 -1.52 40.92 -4.17
C ALA A 335 -1.10 39.45 -4.31
N GLY A 336 -1.12 38.72 -3.20
CA GLY A 336 -0.89 37.29 -3.16
C GLY A 336 -1.76 36.61 -2.11
N VAL A 337 -1.73 35.29 -2.10
CA VAL A 337 -2.37 34.46 -1.08
C VAL A 337 -1.45 33.32 -0.65
N THR A 338 -1.62 32.87 0.60
CA THR A 338 -1.30 31.49 0.99
C THR A 338 -2.64 30.84 1.38
N CYS A 339 -3.12 29.94 0.54
CA CYS A 339 -4.27 29.10 0.83
C CYS A 339 -3.87 27.97 1.78
N ILE A 340 -4.76 27.55 2.68
CA ILE A 340 -4.56 26.33 3.46
C ILE A 340 -4.80 25.14 2.55
N ASN A 341 -3.79 24.28 2.43
CA ASN A 341 -3.94 22.93 1.88
C ASN A 341 -4.39 21.99 3.01
N GLU A 342 -5.28 21.04 2.72
CA GLU A 342 -5.98 20.23 3.74
C GLU A 342 -5.01 19.43 4.64
N MET A 343 -3.86 18.98 4.13
CA MET A 343 -2.76 18.30 4.86
C MET A 343 -2.06 19.16 5.95
N LEU A 344 -2.56 20.36 6.29
CA LEU A 344 -1.98 21.24 7.32
C LEU A 344 -2.90 21.57 8.51
N LYS A 345 -4.16 21.12 8.51
CA LYS A 345 -5.09 21.38 9.62
C LYS A 345 -4.78 20.52 10.87
N ASP A 346 -4.19 19.35 10.68
CA ASP A 346 -4.00 18.31 11.72
C ASP A 346 -2.69 18.48 12.53
N CYS A 347 -1.96 19.58 12.34
CA CYS A 347 -0.62 19.77 12.90
C CYS A 347 -0.63 20.28 14.34
N GLY A 348 -0.58 19.34 15.30
CA GLY A 348 -0.45 19.63 16.73
C GLY A 348 0.86 20.34 17.12
N VAL A 349 0.88 20.94 18.31
CA VAL A 349 2.07 21.61 18.86
C VAL A 349 3.28 20.67 19.02
N ALA A 350 4.49 21.17 18.74
CA ALA A 350 5.72 20.40 18.88
C ALA A 350 6.93 21.23 19.38
N ASP A 351 7.72 20.64 20.28
CA ASP A 351 8.99 21.15 20.77
C ASP A 351 10.13 20.32 20.13
N ILE A 352 10.88 20.96 19.23
CA ILE A 352 11.87 20.32 18.33
C ILE A 352 13.28 20.76 18.71
N LEU A 353 14.16 19.79 18.94
CA LEU A 353 15.58 19.98 19.20
C LEU A 353 16.41 19.39 18.07
N ILE A 354 17.22 20.22 17.40
CA ILE A 354 18.25 19.73 16.47
C ILE A 354 19.57 19.59 17.24
N ILE A 355 20.23 18.44 17.10
CA ILE A 355 21.55 18.16 17.68
C ILE A 355 22.53 18.03 16.52
N ILE A 356 23.51 18.93 16.43
CA ILE A 356 24.50 18.99 15.36
C ILE A 356 25.84 18.44 15.86
N ASP A 357 26.37 17.44 15.16
CA ASP A 357 27.72 16.91 15.39
C ASP A 357 28.80 17.85 14.83
N ASP A 358 29.93 17.90 15.54
CA ASP A 358 31.06 18.79 15.29
C ASP A 358 32.37 18.09 15.72
N SER A 359 32.43 16.76 15.58
CA SER A 359 33.55 15.89 15.97
C SER A 359 34.58 15.70 14.84
N ASN A 360 35.83 16.08 15.07
CA ASN A 360 36.88 16.15 14.03
C ASN A 360 37.35 14.78 13.48
N GLY A 361 36.93 13.68 14.10
CA GLY A 361 37.25 12.31 13.67
C GLY A 361 36.18 11.66 12.78
N SER A 362 35.07 12.37 12.54
CA SER A 362 33.96 11.92 11.68
C SER A 362 33.51 13.09 10.80
N VAL A 363 33.20 14.23 11.43
CA VAL A 363 32.72 15.45 10.78
C VAL A 363 33.85 16.20 10.07
N GLY A 364 33.83 16.14 8.74
CA GLY A 364 34.58 17.08 7.90
C GLY A 364 33.97 18.49 7.94
N PHE A 365 34.78 19.53 7.67
CA PHE A 365 34.28 20.92 7.60
C PHE A 365 33.11 21.10 6.62
N ASN A 366 33.10 20.33 5.53
CA ASN A 366 32.00 20.31 4.56
C ASN A 366 30.74 19.70 5.19
N ASN A 367 30.85 18.59 5.90
CA ASN A 367 29.72 17.90 6.56
C ASN A 367 29.08 18.80 7.62
N SER A 368 29.85 19.51 8.47
CA SER A 368 29.28 20.49 9.43
C SER A 368 28.53 21.62 8.71
N ASN A 369 29.01 22.08 7.54
CA ASN A 369 28.29 23.07 6.73
C ASN A 369 27.03 22.49 6.06
N MET A 370 27.03 21.22 5.67
CA MET A 370 25.83 20.51 5.21
C MET A 370 24.82 20.35 6.35
N MET A 371 25.22 19.87 7.53
CA MET A 371 24.36 19.73 8.70
C MET A 371 23.71 21.06 9.13
N LYS A 372 24.46 22.18 9.12
CA LYS A 372 23.89 23.52 9.39
C LYS A 372 22.95 24.01 8.29
N THR A 373 23.16 23.62 7.03
CA THR A 373 22.24 23.94 5.94
C THR A 373 20.95 23.12 6.10
N LEU A 374 21.09 21.80 6.25
CA LEU A 374 20.02 20.85 6.53
C LEU A 374 19.12 21.31 7.70
N ALA A 375 19.74 21.72 8.82
CA ALA A 375 19.03 22.25 9.98
C ALA A 375 18.22 23.53 9.69
N LYS A 376 18.66 24.40 8.77
CA LYS A 376 17.90 25.60 8.36
C LYS A 376 16.72 25.23 7.48
N GLU A 377 16.91 24.37 6.48
CA GLU A 377 15.84 24.02 5.55
C GLU A 377 14.71 23.23 6.24
N ILE A 378 15.05 22.28 7.13
CA ILE A 378 14.07 21.60 8.00
C ILE A 378 13.24 22.62 8.83
N ILE A 379 13.87 23.70 9.29
CA ILE A 379 13.20 24.74 10.09
C ILE A 379 12.33 25.68 9.22
N LYS A 380 12.69 25.93 7.95
CA LYS A 380 11.86 26.70 7.01
C LYS A 380 10.54 25.98 6.70
N ASP A 381 10.60 24.68 6.42
CA ASP A 381 9.46 23.89 5.96
C ASP A 381 8.55 23.40 7.09
N LEU A 382 8.96 23.70 8.33
CA LEU A 382 8.20 23.60 9.58
C LEU A 382 7.88 25.00 10.13
N ASN A 383 7.48 25.93 9.24
CA ASN A 383 7.05 27.28 9.61
C ASN A 383 5.63 27.28 10.18
N SER A 384 5.50 27.10 11.51
CA SER A 384 4.22 27.25 12.21
C SER A 384 4.40 27.84 13.60
N MET A 385 3.44 28.67 14.04
CA MET A 385 3.36 29.18 15.41
C MET A 385 3.21 28.09 16.49
N PHE A 386 2.84 26.88 16.08
CA PHE A 386 2.72 25.72 16.96
C PHE A 386 4.06 25.06 17.29
N PHE A 387 5.14 25.34 16.54
CA PHE A 387 6.45 24.72 16.72
C PHE A 387 7.45 25.62 17.45
N ARG A 388 8.31 25.01 18.28
CA ARG A 388 9.42 25.66 18.99
C ARG A 388 10.73 24.95 18.70
N PHE A 389 11.80 25.70 18.51
CA PHE A 389 13.09 25.16 18.08
C PHE A 389 14.19 25.41 19.12
N SER A 390 15.06 24.41 19.30
CA SER A 390 16.30 24.49 20.05
C SER A 390 17.44 23.86 19.25
N VAL A 391 18.68 24.33 19.45
CA VAL A 391 19.86 23.72 18.82
C VAL A 391 20.94 23.44 19.87
N LEU A 392 21.38 22.18 19.92
CA LEU A 392 22.62 21.75 20.56
C LEU A 392 23.68 21.50 19.49
N ARG A 393 24.94 21.77 19.84
CA ARG A 393 26.13 21.37 19.09
C ARG A 393 26.99 20.50 19.99
N TYR A 394 27.49 19.37 19.51
CA TYR A 394 28.25 18.44 20.35
C TYR A 394 29.48 17.82 19.67
N SER A 395 30.40 17.36 20.51
CA SER A 395 31.51 16.46 20.15
C SER A 395 32.04 15.85 21.45
N SER A 396 33.25 16.21 21.91
CA SER A 396 33.75 15.80 23.25
C SER A 396 33.10 16.60 24.41
N SER A 397 32.37 17.66 24.06
CA SER A 397 31.59 18.51 24.96
C SER A 397 30.27 18.92 24.29
N VAL A 398 29.27 19.32 25.08
CA VAL A 398 27.95 19.76 24.58
C VAL A 398 27.80 21.26 24.77
N SER A 399 27.36 21.97 23.74
CA SER A 399 27.14 23.41 23.73
C SER A 399 25.68 23.71 23.34
N LYS A 400 24.91 24.38 24.20
CA LYS A 400 23.59 24.94 23.80
C LYS A 400 23.80 26.20 22.96
N MET A 401 23.28 26.20 21.74
CA MET A 401 23.26 27.39 20.88
C MET A 401 22.08 28.29 21.25
N PHE A 402 20.88 27.71 21.39
CA PHE A 402 19.68 28.37 21.92
C PHE A 402 18.64 27.33 22.41
N GLY A 403 17.77 27.73 23.34
CA GLY A 403 16.71 26.89 23.93
C GLY A 403 15.31 27.10 23.31
N LEU A 404 14.39 26.18 23.60
CA LEU A 404 13.00 26.14 23.09
C LEU A 404 12.16 27.41 23.33
N ILE A 405 12.56 28.27 24.26
CA ILE A 405 11.86 29.52 24.64
C ILE A 405 12.64 30.79 24.27
N GLU A 406 13.75 30.65 23.55
CA GLU A 406 14.72 31.73 23.30
C GLU A 406 14.36 32.58 22.07
N PHE A 407 13.60 32.02 21.13
CA PHE A 407 13.06 32.71 19.96
C PHE A 407 11.57 32.36 19.76
N SER A 408 10.77 33.36 19.37
CA SER A 408 9.33 33.21 19.09
C SER A 408 8.95 33.42 17.62
N ARG A 409 9.93 33.66 16.74
CA ARG A 409 9.70 33.93 15.31
C ARG A 409 10.81 33.29 14.46
N LEU A 410 10.44 32.67 13.35
CA LEU A 410 11.37 32.00 12.44
C LEU A 410 12.52 32.88 11.91
N PRO A 411 12.29 34.17 11.57
CA PRO A 411 13.37 35.07 11.12
C PRO A 411 14.46 35.37 12.16
N ASP A 412 14.23 35.08 13.45
CA ASP A 412 15.26 35.21 14.50
C ASP A 412 16.05 33.90 14.69
N VAL A 413 15.46 32.75 14.31
CA VAL A 413 16.04 31.40 14.43
C VAL A 413 17.09 31.16 13.34
N ILE A 414 16.73 31.37 12.06
CA ILE A 414 17.60 31.05 10.91
C ILE A 414 18.96 31.79 10.99
N PRO A 415 19.04 33.12 11.22
CA PRO A 415 20.32 33.82 11.35
C PRO A 415 21.12 33.43 12.61
N SER A 416 20.49 32.76 13.57
CA SER A 416 21.15 32.23 14.76
C SER A 416 21.82 30.88 14.49
N ILE A 417 21.32 30.10 13.54
CA ILE A 417 21.96 28.88 13.02
C ILE A 417 23.15 29.23 12.11
N ASP A 418 23.02 30.25 11.25
CA ASP A 418 24.14 30.74 10.42
C ASP A 418 25.33 31.26 11.25
N ARG A 419 25.11 31.65 12.51
CA ARG A 419 26.17 32.07 13.44
C ARG A 419 26.87 30.90 14.14
N ILE A 420 26.45 29.65 13.94
CA ILE A 420 27.11 28.46 14.50
C ILE A 420 28.43 28.21 13.77
N ARG A 421 29.53 28.46 14.48
CA ARG A 421 30.89 28.17 14.01
C ARG A 421 31.24 26.70 14.26
N TYR A 422 31.85 26.07 13.26
CA TYR A 422 32.51 24.78 13.44
C TYR A 422 33.61 24.93 14.51
N PHE A 423 33.55 24.12 15.56
CA PHE A 423 34.57 24.08 16.62
C PHE A 423 34.90 22.61 16.93
N PRO A 424 35.89 22.02 16.22
CA PRO A 424 36.17 20.59 16.22
C PRO A 424 36.48 20.03 17.62
N GLY A 425 35.78 18.96 18.01
CA GLY A 425 36.14 18.14 19.17
C GLY A 425 36.86 16.84 18.81
N THR A 426 37.40 16.15 19.81
CA THR A 426 38.23 14.94 19.65
C THR A 426 37.47 13.62 19.72
N SER A 427 36.15 13.64 19.94
CA SER A 427 35.29 12.47 20.05
C SER A 427 33.82 12.82 19.78
N THR A 428 33.00 11.78 19.64
CA THR A 428 31.60 11.79 19.22
C THR A 428 30.75 11.27 20.41
N ASP A 429 30.64 12.10 21.45
CA ASP A 429 30.06 11.71 22.74
C ASP A 429 28.54 11.94 22.75
N THR A 430 27.82 11.22 21.89
CA THR A 430 26.37 11.38 21.67
C THR A 430 25.56 11.08 22.94
N ASP A 431 26.07 10.22 23.83
CA ASP A 431 25.49 9.96 25.16
C ASP A 431 25.39 11.24 26.01
N LYS A 432 26.42 12.11 25.97
CA LYS A 432 26.39 13.43 26.65
C LYS A 432 25.34 14.35 26.03
N ALA A 433 25.22 14.36 24.70
CA ALA A 433 24.28 15.22 23.99
C ALA A 433 22.82 14.85 24.29
N LEU A 434 22.48 13.57 24.20
CA LEU A 434 21.17 13.02 24.55
C LEU A 434 20.85 13.24 26.04
N LYS A 435 21.81 13.01 26.93
CA LYS A 435 21.65 13.31 28.37
C LYS A 435 21.35 14.78 28.61
N TYR A 436 22.06 15.69 27.95
CA TYR A 436 21.81 17.14 28.07
C TYR A 436 20.44 17.54 27.51
N ALA A 437 20.03 16.98 26.38
CA ALA A 437 18.67 17.16 25.85
C ALA A 437 17.62 16.76 26.89
N ARG A 438 17.78 15.57 27.50
CA ARG A 438 16.87 14.99 28.49
C ARG A 438 16.74 15.81 29.77
N VAL A 439 17.85 16.32 30.33
CA VAL A 439 17.84 17.01 31.64
C VAL A 439 17.79 18.54 31.55
N SER A 440 18.18 19.14 30.42
CA SER A 440 18.32 20.61 30.28
C SER A 440 17.37 21.23 29.26
N ILE A 441 16.95 20.50 28.23
CA ILE A 441 16.05 21.02 27.18
C ILE A 441 14.61 20.56 27.46
N PHE A 442 14.35 19.26 27.41
CA PHE A 442 13.00 18.69 27.59
C PHE A 442 12.50 18.70 29.05
N ASN A 443 13.28 19.22 29.99
CA ASN A 443 12.80 19.53 31.34
C ASN A 443 11.93 20.81 31.39
N ASN A 444 11.97 21.64 30.35
CA ASN A 444 11.15 22.86 30.21
C ASN A 444 10.20 22.79 29.00
N LYS A 445 9.80 21.57 28.61
CA LYS A 445 8.91 21.33 27.47
C LYS A 445 7.46 21.77 27.75
N ARG A 446 6.72 22.01 26.67
CA ARG A 446 5.24 22.02 26.69
C ARG A 446 4.70 20.62 27.04
N ALA A 447 3.60 20.58 27.79
CA ALA A 447 2.97 19.33 28.25
C ALA A 447 2.06 18.71 27.18
N ASP A 448 1.47 19.58 26.36
CA ASP A 448 0.62 19.37 25.20
C ASP A 448 1.40 19.04 23.92
N ALA A 449 2.70 19.33 23.87
CA ALA A 449 3.50 19.24 22.66
C ALA A 449 4.14 17.87 22.40
N ALA A 450 4.17 17.46 21.13
CA ALA A 450 5.06 16.41 20.64
C ALA A 450 6.53 16.82 20.87
N ASN A 451 7.38 15.90 21.34
CA ASN A 451 8.77 16.20 21.67
C ASN A 451 9.69 15.45 20.71
N ILE A 452 10.55 16.18 20.00
CA ILE A 452 11.31 15.62 18.88
C ILE A 452 12.79 16.02 18.97
N ILE A 453 13.67 15.04 18.81
CA ILE A 453 15.09 15.23 18.53
C ILE A 453 15.35 14.89 17.06
N ILE A 454 16.09 15.76 16.37
CA ILE A 454 16.70 15.47 15.08
C ILE A 454 18.22 15.48 15.31
N LEU A 455 18.82 14.30 15.35
CA LEU A 455 20.27 14.12 15.52
C LEU A 455 20.93 14.09 14.14
N LEU A 456 21.76 15.09 13.85
CA LEU A 456 22.59 15.17 12.65
C LEU A 456 24.02 14.76 13.02
N THR A 457 24.51 13.67 12.45
CA THR A 457 25.87 13.13 12.68
C THR A 457 26.37 12.42 11.42
N ASP A 458 27.62 11.98 11.40
CA ASP A 458 28.21 11.14 10.37
C ASP A 458 29.09 10.00 10.92
N GLY A 459 29.07 9.81 12.24
CA GLY A 459 29.88 8.81 12.94
C GLY A 459 29.07 7.87 13.83
N LEU A 460 29.70 6.76 14.22
CA LEU A 460 29.22 5.94 15.34
C LEU A 460 29.51 6.66 16.66
N PRO A 461 28.60 6.63 17.66
CA PRO A 461 28.87 7.22 18.96
C PRO A 461 29.99 6.49 19.69
N ASN A 462 30.88 7.22 20.36
CA ASN A 462 32.04 6.67 21.09
C ASN A 462 31.67 5.68 22.21
N ASN A 463 30.40 5.59 22.61
CA ASN A 463 29.92 4.57 23.54
C ASN A 463 28.46 4.17 23.24
N LEU A 464 28.28 3.16 22.38
CA LEU A 464 26.97 2.63 21.98
C LEU A 464 26.07 2.31 23.18
N ASN A 465 26.58 1.59 24.19
CA ASN A 465 25.78 1.18 25.36
C ASN A 465 25.24 2.37 26.18
N LYS A 466 26.03 3.41 26.42
CA LYS A 466 25.54 4.63 27.09
C LYS A 466 24.58 5.44 26.22
N THR A 467 24.84 5.48 24.91
CA THR A 467 24.01 6.22 23.96
C THR A 467 22.62 5.58 23.84
N LYS A 468 22.55 4.24 23.76
CA LYS A 468 21.30 3.48 23.84
C LYS A 468 20.58 3.73 25.17
N ALA A 469 21.28 3.68 26.30
CA ALA A 469 20.67 3.89 27.61
C ALA A 469 20.07 5.30 27.80
N GLU A 470 20.72 6.36 27.31
CA GLU A 470 20.17 7.72 27.36
C GLU A 470 19.07 7.95 26.28
N SER A 471 19.12 7.26 25.12
CA SER A 471 18.02 7.29 24.13
C SER A 471 16.77 6.53 24.64
N ASP A 472 16.93 5.42 25.35
CA ASP A 472 15.83 4.71 26.04
C ASP A 472 15.15 5.59 27.11
N LEU A 473 15.94 6.37 27.86
CA LEU A 473 15.42 7.31 28.86
C LEU A 473 14.71 8.52 28.23
N LEU A 474 15.07 8.92 27.00
CA LEU A 474 14.35 9.93 26.22
C LEU A 474 13.04 9.38 25.64
N ARG A 475 13.08 8.18 25.03
CA ARG A 475 11.87 7.46 24.57
C ARG A 475 10.84 7.33 25.70
N LYS A 476 11.27 6.91 26.90
CA LYS A 476 10.43 6.82 28.11
C LYS A 476 9.91 8.15 28.67
N GLN A 477 10.41 9.30 28.18
CA GLN A 477 9.85 10.63 28.47
C GLN A 477 8.92 11.16 27.36
N GLY A 478 8.56 10.33 26.38
CA GLY A 478 7.76 10.71 25.23
C GLY A 478 8.51 11.61 24.24
N VAL A 479 9.84 11.51 24.19
CA VAL A 479 10.69 12.19 23.20
C VAL A 479 10.99 11.23 22.06
N ARG A 480 10.60 11.60 20.84
CA ARG A 480 10.92 10.86 19.61
C ARG A 480 12.27 11.32 19.06
N ILE A 481 13.00 10.41 18.43
CA ILE A 481 14.37 10.65 17.95
C ILE A 481 14.46 10.21 16.50
N PHE A 482 14.77 11.16 15.62
CA PHE A 482 15.17 10.94 14.24
C PHE A 482 16.70 11.02 14.18
N SER A 483 17.35 10.02 13.57
CA SER A 483 18.80 9.98 13.44
C SER A 483 19.19 10.08 11.97
N VAL A 484 19.93 11.13 11.62
CA VAL A 484 20.32 11.46 10.24
C VAL A 484 21.84 11.35 10.11
N GLY A 485 22.28 10.39 9.30
CA GLY A 485 23.65 10.32 8.82
C GLY A 485 23.89 11.27 7.65
N VAL A 486 25.03 11.97 7.62
CA VAL A 486 25.35 12.96 6.57
C VAL A 486 26.68 12.63 5.89
N GLY A 487 26.67 12.32 4.59
CA GLY A 487 27.84 11.94 3.80
C GLY A 487 27.77 10.49 3.29
N ASN A 488 28.91 9.95 2.85
CA ASN A 488 28.95 8.73 2.04
C ASN A 488 29.46 7.47 2.78
N GLU A 489 29.94 7.56 4.02
CA GLU A 489 30.60 6.45 4.75
C GLU A 489 30.05 6.20 6.17
N THR A 490 28.75 6.42 6.39
CA THR A 490 28.10 6.19 7.69
C THR A 490 27.72 4.72 7.91
N LYS A 491 27.95 4.22 9.12
CA LYS A 491 27.49 2.88 9.54
C LYS A 491 26.11 2.99 10.20
N THR A 492 25.06 2.62 9.44
CA THR A 492 23.64 2.69 9.82
C THR A 492 23.32 2.02 11.17
N GLU A 493 24.05 0.96 11.51
CA GLU A 493 23.99 0.24 12.80
C GLU A 493 24.03 1.15 14.04
N GLY A 494 24.75 2.28 14.00
CA GLY A 494 24.81 3.22 15.13
C GLY A 494 23.64 4.20 15.20
N LEU A 495 23.03 4.53 14.07
CA LEU A 495 21.92 5.49 13.97
C LEU A 495 20.61 4.85 14.43
N SER A 496 20.38 3.59 14.02
CA SER A 496 19.19 2.81 14.40
C SER A 496 19.13 2.52 15.91
N LEU A 497 20.27 2.39 16.59
CA LEU A 497 20.35 2.28 18.06
C LEU A 497 19.97 3.57 18.82
N VAL A 498 19.89 4.70 18.12
CA VAL A 498 19.56 6.01 18.71
C VAL A 498 18.15 6.48 18.34
N ALA A 499 17.68 6.15 17.14
CA ALA A 499 16.35 6.48 16.62
C ALA A 499 15.17 5.90 17.44
N SER A 500 13.95 6.35 17.15
CA SER A 500 12.73 5.89 17.83
C SER A 500 12.11 4.61 17.26
N SER A 501 12.39 4.26 16.01
CA SER A 501 12.11 2.94 15.42
C SER A 501 13.30 2.50 14.57
N LEU A 502 13.32 1.23 14.17
CA LEU A 502 14.31 0.66 13.26
C LEU A 502 13.89 0.76 11.78
N SER A 503 12.81 1.49 11.47
CA SER A 503 12.32 1.73 10.11
C SER A 503 12.90 3.01 9.50
N ASP A 504 12.85 3.10 8.16
CA ASP A 504 13.22 4.28 7.36
C ASP A 504 12.37 5.53 7.65
N GLU A 505 11.42 5.45 8.60
CA GLU A 505 10.68 6.58 9.16
C GLU A 505 11.50 7.42 10.16
N HIS A 506 12.50 6.82 10.83
CA HIS A 506 13.26 7.47 11.91
C HIS A 506 14.79 7.38 11.76
N VAL A 507 15.31 6.64 10.77
CA VAL A 507 16.73 6.60 10.40
C VAL A 507 16.85 7.09 8.97
N PHE A 508 17.68 8.10 8.73
CA PHE A 508 17.90 8.69 7.40
C PHE A 508 19.37 8.74 7.05
N GLN A 509 19.65 8.63 5.76
CA GLN A 509 20.95 8.93 5.18
C GLN A 509 20.83 10.07 4.17
N VAL A 510 21.72 11.06 4.28
CA VAL A 510 21.76 12.25 3.43
C VAL A 510 23.13 12.35 2.79
N SER A 511 23.20 12.07 1.50
CA SER A 511 24.39 12.28 0.67
C SER A 511 24.37 13.66 0.00
N THR A 512 23.17 14.17 -0.33
CA THR A 512 22.96 15.45 -1.01
C THR A 512 21.80 16.24 -0.39
N LEU A 513 21.63 17.51 -0.76
CA LEU A 513 20.47 18.30 -0.34
C LEU A 513 19.15 17.87 -1.03
N GLY A 514 19.18 16.94 -1.99
CA GLY A 514 17.96 16.39 -2.61
C GLY A 514 17.19 15.44 -1.69
N ASP A 515 17.92 14.73 -0.82
CA ASP A 515 17.40 13.69 0.09
C ASP A 515 16.54 14.29 1.24
N LEU A 516 16.50 15.62 1.35
CA LEU A 516 15.91 16.41 2.42
C LEU A 516 14.38 16.26 2.55
N SER A 517 13.67 16.10 1.43
CA SER A 517 12.20 15.98 1.40
C SER A 517 11.70 14.80 2.24
N LEU A 518 12.46 13.71 2.29
CA LEU A 518 12.16 12.52 3.09
C LEU A 518 12.15 12.83 4.59
N ILE A 519 13.18 13.52 5.09
CA ILE A 519 13.28 13.93 6.50
C ILE A 519 12.16 14.89 6.87
N ILE A 520 11.90 15.89 6.02
CA ILE A 520 10.87 16.90 6.28
C ILE A 520 9.48 16.24 6.31
N ASN A 521 9.16 15.36 5.36
CA ASN A 521 7.89 14.64 5.34
C ASN A 521 7.77 13.66 6.51
N ALA A 522 8.83 12.95 6.90
CA ALA A 522 8.79 12.07 8.06
C ALA A 522 8.61 12.84 9.38
N VAL A 523 9.31 13.96 9.58
CA VAL A 523 9.10 14.82 10.76
C VAL A 523 7.68 15.41 10.76
N ARG A 524 7.18 15.87 9.60
CA ARG A 524 5.82 16.41 9.41
C ARG A 524 4.72 15.37 9.71
N ASN A 525 4.80 14.18 9.10
CA ASN A 525 3.84 13.09 9.30
C ASN A 525 3.86 12.52 10.73
N LYS A 526 4.82 12.90 11.58
CA LYS A 526 4.85 12.56 13.01
C LYS A 526 4.57 13.76 13.93
N THR A 527 4.81 15.02 13.55
CA THR A 527 4.30 16.18 14.30
C THR A 527 2.80 16.33 14.16
N CYS A 528 2.27 16.08 12.96
CA CYS A 528 0.85 16.20 12.67
C CYS A 528 0.09 14.90 12.99
N LYS A 529 -1.13 15.03 13.53
CA LYS A 529 -2.02 13.94 13.93
C LYS A 529 -2.97 13.53 12.79
N GLY A 530 -2.43 13.40 11.59
CA GLY A 530 -3.21 13.09 10.40
C GLY A 530 -2.35 13.08 9.14
N THR A 531 -2.83 12.37 8.13
CA THR A 531 -2.25 12.22 6.78
C THR A 531 -0.85 11.60 6.71
N GLU A 532 -0.80 10.32 6.31
CA GLU A 532 0.29 9.84 5.45
C GLU A 532 0.07 10.42 4.05
N PHE A 533 0.52 11.66 3.83
CA PHE A 533 0.23 12.45 2.62
C PHE A 533 1.13 11.96 1.45
N LYS A 534 0.78 10.80 0.86
CA LYS A 534 1.46 10.18 -0.32
C LYS A 534 1.59 11.18 -1.48
N LEU A 535 2.75 11.17 -2.15
CA LEU A 535 3.00 12.03 -3.32
C LEU A 535 2.34 11.49 -4.61
N ASP A 536 2.04 12.44 -5.49
CA ASP A 536 1.77 12.30 -6.94
C ASP A 536 0.57 11.44 -7.39
N THR A 537 -0.61 12.05 -7.24
CA THR A 537 -1.53 12.42 -8.36
C THR A 537 -1.00 12.12 -9.79
N ILE A 538 -1.80 11.70 -10.78
CA ILE A 538 -3.15 12.19 -11.14
C ILE A 538 -4.03 11.07 -11.75
N LYS A 539 -5.14 10.67 -11.09
CA LYS A 539 -6.51 10.58 -11.67
C LYS A 539 -7.56 10.03 -10.66
N HIS A 540 -8.81 10.48 -10.83
CA HIS A 540 -10.07 9.95 -10.27
C HIS A 540 -10.11 9.56 -8.77
N ARG A 541 -10.31 10.56 -7.89
CA ARG A 541 -11.03 10.34 -6.61
C ARG A 541 -12.53 10.53 -6.84
N ASN A 542 -13.33 9.47 -6.66
CA ASN A 542 -14.75 9.61 -6.29
C ASN A 542 -15.40 8.33 -5.70
N ILE A 543 -14.61 7.35 -5.22
CA ILE A 543 -15.10 6.04 -4.72
C ILE A 543 -14.40 5.65 -3.41
N PHE A 544 -14.34 6.56 -2.41
CA PHE A 544 -13.56 6.29 -1.19
C PHE A 544 -14.12 6.85 0.13
N PHE A 545 -15.40 7.22 0.20
CA PHE A 545 -16.04 7.67 1.45
C PHE A 545 -17.13 6.74 2.01
N GLU A 546 -17.35 5.56 1.40
CA GLU A 546 -18.28 4.53 1.90
C GLU A 546 -17.57 3.28 2.47
N VAL A 547 -16.24 3.21 2.35
CA VAL A 547 -15.47 1.97 2.52
C VAL A 547 -15.20 1.59 3.99
N GLN A 548 -15.23 2.56 4.92
CA GLN A 548 -14.95 2.30 6.35
C GLN A 548 -15.99 1.40 7.05
N ASN A 549 -17.13 1.11 6.42
CA ASN A 549 -18.17 0.23 6.97
C ASN A 549 -18.31 -1.12 6.24
N GLN A 550 -17.34 -1.48 5.37
CA GLN A 550 -17.35 -2.74 4.61
C GLN A 550 -16.18 -3.70 4.91
N CYS A 551 -15.09 -3.24 5.52
CA CYS A 551 -13.99 -4.14 5.87
C CYS A 551 -14.45 -5.24 6.85
N PHE A 552 -14.16 -6.49 6.50
CA PHE A 552 -14.67 -7.69 7.19
C PHE A 552 -16.21 -7.88 7.18
N ALA A 553 -16.92 -7.36 6.18
CA ALA A 553 -18.36 -7.63 5.98
C ALA A 553 -18.65 -9.13 5.80
N GLN A 554 -17.93 -9.80 4.89
CA GLN A 554 -17.65 -11.24 4.97
C GLN A 554 -16.19 -11.52 4.58
N VAL A 555 -15.49 -12.34 5.35
CA VAL A 555 -14.11 -12.85 5.11
C VAL A 555 -13.98 -14.22 5.76
N ASP A 556 -13.21 -15.12 5.16
CA ASP A 556 -12.74 -16.33 5.82
C ASP A 556 -11.22 -16.24 6.04
N LEU A 557 -10.80 -16.38 7.30
CA LEU A 557 -9.48 -15.99 7.78
C LEU A 557 -8.75 -17.18 8.42
N VAL A 558 -7.54 -17.49 7.97
CA VAL A 558 -6.74 -18.60 8.50
C VAL A 558 -5.42 -18.10 9.07
N PHE A 559 -5.14 -18.45 10.33
CA PHE A 559 -3.83 -18.25 10.94
C PHE A 559 -2.95 -19.49 10.79
N VAL A 560 -1.70 -19.29 10.38
CA VAL A 560 -0.68 -20.34 10.23
C VAL A 560 0.49 -19.98 11.17
N LEU A 561 0.59 -20.68 12.30
CA LEU A 561 1.54 -20.34 13.36
C LEU A 561 2.71 -21.31 13.42
N ASP A 562 3.95 -20.83 13.26
CA ASP A 562 5.12 -21.64 13.61
C ASP A 562 5.14 -21.93 15.12
N SER A 563 5.35 -23.19 15.46
CA SER A 563 5.47 -23.73 16.82
C SER A 563 6.80 -24.47 17.02
N SER A 564 7.76 -24.24 16.11
CA SER A 564 9.10 -24.83 16.10
C SER A 564 9.92 -24.60 17.38
N THR A 565 11.08 -25.25 17.41
CA THR A 565 12.01 -25.19 18.55
C THR A 565 12.73 -23.84 18.67
N SER A 566 12.83 -23.07 17.58
CA SER A 566 13.42 -21.71 17.60
C SER A 566 12.49 -20.71 18.28
N VAL A 567 11.18 -20.78 18.01
CA VAL A 567 10.15 -19.97 18.67
C VAL A 567 10.20 -20.15 20.19
N GLY A 568 9.94 -21.36 20.69
CA GLY A 568 9.86 -21.64 22.13
C GLY A 568 8.55 -21.21 22.80
N ASN A 569 8.20 -21.83 23.93
CA ASN A 569 6.86 -21.70 24.53
C ASN A 569 6.46 -20.26 24.89
N GLU A 570 7.34 -19.51 25.56
CA GLU A 570 7.01 -18.14 26.05
C GLU A 570 6.71 -17.19 24.88
N ASN A 571 7.46 -17.31 23.78
CA ASN A 571 7.24 -16.57 22.54
C ASN A 571 5.97 -17.05 21.80
N TYR A 572 5.68 -18.34 21.83
CA TYR A 572 4.45 -18.89 21.24
C TYR A 572 3.19 -18.39 21.96
N ASP A 573 3.27 -18.16 23.28
CA ASP A 573 2.19 -17.49 24.03
C ASP A 573 2.02 -16.01 23.60
N LEU A 574 3.09 -15.30 23.22
CA LEU A 574 3.00 -13.96 22.62
C LEU A 574 2.35 -13.98 21.23
N MET A 575 2.67 -14.97 20.39
CA MET A 575 2.02 -15.16 19.07
C MET A 575 0.50 -15.39 19.21
N LYS A 576 0.07 -16.24 20.15
CA LYS A 576 -1.36 -16.41 20.50
C LYS A 576 -1.97 -15.12 21.04
N GLY A 577 -1.21 -14.36 21.84
CA GLY A 577 -1.58 -13.02 22.31
C GLY A 577 -1.92 -12.08 21.15
N PHE A 578 -1.05 -11.98 20.14
CA PHE A 578 -1.29 -11.21 18.91
C PHE A 578 -2.58 -11.66 18.18
N VAL A 579 -2.77 -12.97 17.98
CA VAL A 579 -3.99 -13.50 17.32
C VAL A 579 -5.26 -13.09 18.07
N THR A 580 -5.30 -13.23 19.40
CA THR A 580 -6.47 -12.80 20.18
C THR A 580 -6.64 -11.28 20.23
N LYS A 581 -5.56 -10.48 20.13
CA LYS A 581 -5.64 -9.02 20.04
C LYS A 581 -6.25 -8.58 18.71
N PHE A 582 -5.74 -9.09 17.59
CA PHE A 582 -6.23 -8.81 16.25
C PHE A 582 -7.73 -9.14 16.10
N LEU A 583 -8.13 -10.36 16.50
CA LEU A 583 -9.49 -10.86 16.33
C LEU A 583 -10.55 -10.13 17.19
N ARG A 584 -10.17 -9.31 18.18
CA ARG A 584 -11.12 -8.44 18.90
C ARG A 584 -11.80 -7.45 17.95
N LYS A 585 -11.05 -6.92 16.97
CA LYS A 585 -11.48 -5.91 15.99
C LYS A 585 -12.36 -6.48 14.86
N VAL A 586 -12.49 -7.80 14.77
CA VAL A 586 -13.13 -8.54 13.66
C VAL A 586 -14.57 -8.96 14.00
N ASN A 587 -15.50 -9.05 13.03
CA ASN A 587 -16.92 -9.37 13.27
C ASN A 587 -17.24 -10.89 13.23
N ILE A 588 -16.82 -11.65 14.24
CA ILE A 588 -17.04 -13.10 14.31
C ILE A 588 -18.47 -13.45 14.77
N ASP A 589 -18.96 -12.84 15.86
CA ASP A 589 -20.17 -13.29 16.57
C ASP A 589 -21.48 -13.22 15.76
N ASN A 590 -21.48 -12.43 14.67
CA ASN A 590 -22.60 -12.30 13.73
C ASN A 590 -22.43 -13.16 12.45
N GLY A 591 -21.42 -14.03 12.40
CA GLY A 591 -21.09 -14.83 11.22
C GLY A 591 -20.46 -14.05 10.06
N GLY A 592 -20.07 -12.78 10.29
CA GLY A 592 -19.35 -11.96 9.31
C GLY A 592 -18.03 -12.62 8.93
N VAL A 593 -17.20 -12.95 9.92
CA VAL A 593 -15.91 -13.61 9.70
C VAL A 593 -15.85 -15.00 10.35
N ARG A 594 -15.41 -16.00 9.57
CA ARG A 594 -15.01 -17.31 10.08
C ARG A 594 -13.51 -17.35 10.23
N VAL A 595 -13.04 -18.09 11.23
CA VAL A 595 -11.62 -18.13 11.59
C VAL A 595 -11.16 -19.56 11.79
N GLY A 596 -10.13 -19.95 11.05
CA GLY A 596 -9.39 -21.20 11.23
C GLY A 596 -7.99 -20.94 11.76
N LEU A 597 -7.40 -21.94 12.40
CA LEU A 597 -6.01 -21.86 12.87
C LEU A 597 -5.35 -23.23 12.77
N LEU A 598 -4.17 -23.26 12.16
CA LEU A 598 -3.25 -24.40 12.23
C LEU A 598 -1.90 -23.96 12.82
N SER A 599 -1.23 -24.90 13.50
CA SER A 599 0.16 -24.75 13.90
C SER A 599 1.04 -25.71 13.08
N TYR A 600 2.32 -25.39 12.94
CA TYR A 600 3.28 -26.30 12.32
C TYR A 600 4.61 -26.32 13.07
N SER A 601 5.35 -27.41 12.93
CA SER A 601 6.77 -27.49 13.27
C SER A 601 7.47 -28.53 12.37
N THR A 602 7.83 -29.72 12.88
CA THR A 602 8.18 -30.87 12.02
C THR A 602 6.94 -31.43 11.30
N LYS A 603 5.75 -31.21 11.86
CA LYS A 603 4.45 -31.61 11.30
C LYS A 603 3.46 -30.48 11.44
N VAL A 604 2.47 -30.45 10.57
CA VAL A 604 1.30 -29.56 10.68
C VAL A 604 0.27 -30.16 11.62
N THR A 605 -0.44 -29.31 12.36
CA THR A 605 -1.62 -29.66 13.16
C THR A 605 -2.70 -28.60 12.95
N VAL A 606 -3.83 -29.00 12.35
CA VAL A 606 -5.03 -28.16 12.35
C VAL A 606 -5.60 -28.13 13.76
N GLU A 607 -5.59 -26.96 14.40
CA GLU A 607 -6.15 -26.79 15.75
C GLU A 607 -7.67 -26.67 15.69
N PHE A 608 -8.16 -25.84 14.77
CA PHE A 608 -9.57 -25.71 14.45
C PHE A 608 -9.82 -25.14 13.05
N LYS A 609 -10.90 -25.58 12.42
CA LYS A 609 -11.34 -25.22 11.06
C LYS A 609 -12.28 -24.01 11.09
N LEU A 610 -12.46 -23.34 9.94
CA LEU A 610 -13.31 -22.15 9.79
C LEU A 610 -14.73 -22.31 10.39
N ASN A 611 -15.33 -23.50 10.29
CA ASN A 611 -16.67 -23.78 10.85
C ASN A 611 -16.71 -24.25 12.32
N SER A 612 -15.60 -24.20 13.06
CA SER A 612 -15.51 -24.81 14.41
C SER A 612 -16.10 -23.94 15.53
N TYR A 613 -15.98 -22.61 15.43
CA TYR A 613 -16.40 -21.67 16.46
C TYR A 613 -17.19 -20.52 15.84
N ASN A 614 -18.28 -20.12 16.51
CA ASN A 614 -19.19 -19.08 16.04
C ASN A 614 -19.30 -17.88 17.03
N THR A 615 -18.50 -17.88 18.10
CA THR A 615 -18.41 -16.76 19.06
C THR A 615 -16.94 -16.43 19.34
N LYS A 616 -16.66 -15.17 19.68
CA LYS A 616 -15.33 -14.74 20.14
C LYS A 616 -14.91 -15.41 21.44
N ALA A 617 -15.85 -15.69 22.34
CA ALA A 617 -15.55 -16.28 23.64
C ALA A 617 -14.98 -17.70 23.47
N ASP A 618 -15.72 -18.57 22.78
CA ASP A 618 -15.30 -19.95 22.53
C ASP A 618 -13.99 -19.99 21.72
N LEU A 619 -13.84 -19.08 20.75
CA LEU A 619 -12.63 -19.00 19.93
C LEU A 619 -11.42 -18.51 20.72
N PHE A 620 -11.55 -17.51 21.58
CA PHE A 620 -10.41 -17.03 22.39
C PHE A 620 -9.97 -18.09 23.40
N ASP A 621 -10.90 -18.80 24.04
CA ASP A 621 -10.56 -19.93 24.90
C ASP A 621 -9.87 -21.06 24.12
N ALA A 622 -10.33 -21.36 22.90
CA ALA A 622 -9.69 -22.33 22.01
C ALA A 622 -8.27 -21.91 21.58
N VAL A 623 -8.07 -20.65 21.18
CA VAL A 623 -6.74 -20.12 20.82
C VAL A 623 -5.79 -20.19 22.01
N ASN A 624 -6.22 -19.73 23.19
CA ASN A 624 -5.41 -19.75 24.40
C ASN A 624 -4.95 -21.18 24.78
N ALA A 625 -5.82 -22.17 24.57
CA ALA A 625 -5.58 -23.57 24.88
C ALA A 625 -4.60 -24.30 23.94
N ILE A 626 -4.18 -23.70 22.81
CA ILE A 626 -3.24 -24.34 21.87
C ILE A 626 -1.87 -24.56 22.54
N PRO A 627 -1.35 -25.80 22.60
CA PRO A 627 -0.04 -26.10 23.15
C PRO A 627 1.07 -25.82 22.13
N TRP A 628 2.20 -25.28 22.60
CA TRP A 628 3.43 -25.23 21.80
C TRP A 628 3.97 -26.66 21.52
N ARG A 629 4.43 -26.92 20.29
CA ARG A 629 4.84 -28.26 19.82
C ARG A 629 6.22 -28.24 19.15
N TYR A 630 7.26 -28.32 19.99
CA TYR A 630 8.67 -28.37 19.58
C TYR A 630 8.93 -29.23 18.33
N GLY A 631 9.76 -28.71 17.43
CA GLY A 631 10.12 -29.38 16.19
C GLY A 631 11.00 -28.52 15.27
N SER A 632 11.10 -28.96 14.03
CA SER A 632 11.67 -28.25 12.87
C SER A 632 10.75 -27.11 12.40
N THR A 633 11.10 -26.46 11.29
CA THR A 633 10.27 -25.43 10.63
C THR A 633 9.94 -25.92 9.21
N ASN A 634 8.71 -26.42 9.03
CA ASN A 634 8.20 -26.98 7.77
C ASN A 634 7.06 -26.10 7.22
N THR A 635 7.41 -24.91 6.74
CA THR A 635 6.43 -23.89 6.31
C THR A 635 5.69 -24.30 5.04
N ALA A 636 6.34 -25.05 4.13
CA ALA A 636 5.74 -25.54 2.89
C ALA A 636 4.50 -26.41 3.16
N ASP A 637 4.62 -27.47 3.97
CA ASP A 637 3.47 -28.32 4.29
C ASP A 637 2.39 -27.54 5.07
N GLY A 638 2.78 -26.51 5.84
CA GLY A 638 1.85 -25.60 6.54
C GLY A 638 1.00 -24.76 5.57
N LEU A 639 1.61 -24.22 4.52
CA LEU A 639 0.92 -23.51 3.43
C LEU A 639 0.05 -24.47 2.60
N GLN A 640 0.55 -25.66 2.30
CA GLN A 640 -0.22 -26.69 1.59
C GLN A 640 -1.49 -27.05 2.37
N THR A 641 -1.36 -27.33 3.68
CA THR A 641 -2.50 -27.66 4.55
C THR A 641 -3.49 -26.49 4.64
N MET A 642 -3.00 -25.25 4.62
CA MET A 642 -3.84 -24.05 4.57
C MET A 642 -4.69 -24.00 3.28
N HIS A 643 -4.10 -24.25 2.10
CA HIS A 643 -4.82 -24.14 0.82
C HIS A 643 -5.48 -25.44 0.31
N GLU A 644 -5.30 -26.58 0.98
CA GLU A 644 -6.00 -27.85 0.68
C GLU A 644 -7.05 -28.21 1.73
N GLU A 645 -6.74 -28.03 3.02
CA GLU A 645 -7.64 -28.41 4.12
C GLU A 645 -8.40 -27.23 4.75
N MET A 646 -7.77 -26.07 4.95
CA MET A 646 -8.44 -24.98 5.69
C MET A 646 -9.42 -24.23 4.80
N PHE A 647 -8.97 -23.75 3.64
CA PHE A 647 -9.81 -23.16 2.60
C PHE A 647 -10.47 -24.26 1.76
N ASN A 648 -11.53 -24.82 2.34
CA ASN A 648 -12.33 -25.90 1.79
C ASN A 648 -13.78 -25.78 2.31
N GLU A 649 -14.79 -25.80 1.44
CA GLU A 649 -16.21 -25.60 1.81
C GLU A 649 -16.67 -26.55 2.94
N THR A 650 -16.18 -27.81 2.93
CA THR A 650 -16.52 -28.81 3.94
C THR A 650 -15.98 -28.48 5.34
N ASN A 651 -14.92 -27.66 5.39
CA ASN A 651 -14.24 -27.21 6.61
C ASN A 651 -14.60 -25.76 6.99
N GLY A 652 -15.49 -25.12 6.22
CA GLY A 652 -16.12 -23.85 6.59
C GLY A 652 -15.74 -22.65 5.72
N ASP A 653 -15.04 -22.85 4.61
CA ASP A 653 -14.89 -21.83 3.55
C ASP A 653 -16.26 -21.44 2.95
N ARG A 654 -16.34 -20.30 2.28
CA ARG A 654 -17.57 -19.74 1.70
C ARG A 654 -17.35 -19.33 0.24
N PRO A 655 -18.07 -19.93 -0.73
CA PRO A 655 -17.90 -19.58 -2.13
C PRO A 655 -18.24 -18.10 -2.38
N GLY A 656 -17.28 -17.36 -2.93
CA GLY A 656 -17.40 -15.92 -3.21
C GLY A 656 -17.06 -14.98 -2.05
N VAL A 657 -16.52 -15.49 -0.94
CA VAL A 657 -15.99 -14.69 0.17
C VAL A 657 -14.46 -14.56 0.04
N PRO A 658 -13.84 -13.40 0.37
CA PRO A 658 -12.39 -13.26 0.37
C PRO A 658 -11.71 -14.18 1.38
N ASN A 659 -10.71 -14.94 0.91
CA ASN A 659 -9.89 -15.85 1.71
C ASN A 659 -8.55 -15.18 2.06
N ILE A 660 -8.24 -15.09 3.37
CA ILE A 660 -7.04 -14.41 3.86
C ILE A 660 -6.22 -15.34 4.77
N CYS A 661 -4.94 -15.51 4.45
CA CYS A 661 -3.97 -16.19 5.30
C CYS A 661 -3.11 -15.16 6.06
N ILE A 662 -2.91 -15.35 7.36
CA ILE A 662 -1.89 -14.65 8.14
C ILE A 662 -0.92 -15.70 8.70
N ILE A 663 0.30 -15.71 8.19
CA ILE A 663 1.34 -16.68 8.55
C ILE A 663 2.42 -16.02 9.41
N MET A 664 2.89 -16.72 10.46
CA MET A 664 3.88 -16.23 11.41
C MET A 664 5.05 -17.22 11.54
N THR A 665 6.27 -16.79 11.22
CA THR A 665 7.49 -17.61 11.27
C THR A 665 8.66 -16.86 11.90
N ASP A 666 9.54 -17.58 12.63
CA ASP A 666 10.77 -17.02 13.22
C ASP A 666 12.07 -17.39 12.47
N GLY A 667 11.95 -18.10 11.34
CA GLY A 667 13.10 -18.57 10.61
C GLY A 667 12.85 -18.96 9.16
N VAL A 668 13.97 -19.17 8.46
CA VAL A 668 14.02 -19.85 7.16
C VAL A 668 13.66 -21.32 7.38
N SER A 669 12.81 -21.89 6.52
CA SER A 669 12.38 -23.28 6.65
C SER A 669 13.58 -24.23 6.57
N ASN A 670 13.52 -25.29 7.37
CA ASN A 670 14.58 -26.30 7.47
C ASN A 670 14.08 -27.71 7.09
N ILE A 671 12.80 -27.82 6.72
CA ILE A 671 12.20 -28.94 5.98
C ILE A 671 11.50 -28.32 4.75
N ASN A 672 11.57 -29.00 3.60
CA ASN A 672 10.85 -28.66 2.35
C ASN A 672 11.01 -27.19 1.86
N TYR A 673 12.07 -26.49 2.28
CA TYR A 673 12.21 -25.03 2.15
C TYR A 673 12.13 -24.46 0.71
N ARG A 674 12.30 -25.31 -0.30
CA ARG A 674 12.18 -24.96 -1.72
C ARG A 674 10.74 -25.00 -2.23
N ARG A 675 9.88 -25.79 -1.59
CA ARG A 675 8.43 -25.81 -1.82
C ARG A 675 7.73 -24.64 -1.14
N THR A 676 8.32 -23.97 -0.14
CA THR A 676 7.63 -22.91 0.61
C THR A 676 7.08 -21.78 -0.28
N ILE A 677 7.85 -21.33 -1.28
CA ILE A 677 7.39 -20.29 -2.21
C ILE A 677 6.37 -20.87 -3.22
N PRO A 678 6.61 -22.01 -3.91
CA PRO A 678 5.60 -22.67 -4.74
C PRO A 678 4.23 -22.91 -4.07
N GLU A 679 4.19 -23.41 -2.82
CA GLU A 679 2.93 -23.60 -2.08
C GLU A 679 2.26 -22.25 -1.75
N ALA A 680 3.02 -21.17 -1.60
CA ALA A 680 2.46 -19.82 -1.50
C ALA A 680 1.91 -19.32 -2.84
N GLU A 681 2.58 -19.58 -3.97
CA GLU A 681 2.06 -19.25 -5.31
C GLU A 681 0.74 -19.99 -5.57
N ILE A 682 0.66 -21.30 -5.30
CA ILE A 682 -0.56 -22.10 -5.46
C ILE A 682 -1.72 -21.55 -4.60
N ALA A 683 -1.44 -21.05 -3.38
CA ALA A 683 -2.43 -20.35 -2.57
C ALA A 683 -2.86 -19.01 -3.18
N LYS A 684 -1.91 -18.22 -3.68
CA LYS A 684 -2.19 -16.91 -4.33
C LYS A 684 -3.01 -17.08 -5.62
N GLU A 685 -2.73 -18.11 -6.43
CA GLU A 685 -3.53 -18.49 -7.60
C GLU A 685 -4.97 -18.89 -7.23
N LYS A 686 -5.15 -19.58 -6.10
CA LYS A 686 -6.47 -19.86 -5.49
C LYS A 686 -7.17 -18.61 -4.92
N SER A 687 -6.67 -17.41 -5.18
CA SER A 687 -7.16 -16.13 -4.67
C SER A 687 -7.14 -16.02 -3.13
N ILE A 688 -6.24 -16.75 -2.47
CA ILE A 688 -5.96 -16.60 -1.04
C ILE A 688 -4.90 -15.51 -0.87
N HIS A 689 -5.24 -14.41 -0.21
CA HIS A 689 -4.29 -13.33 0.04
C HIS A 689 -3.44 -13.62 1.29
N ILE A 690 -2.12 -13.60 1.16
CA ILE A 690 -1.19 -14.03 2.21
C ILE A 690 -0.45 -12.82 2.79
N TYR A 691 -0.61 -12.63 4.10
CA TYR A 691 0.20 -11.73 4.91
C TYR A 691 1.23 -12.51 5.71
N ALA A 692 2.51 -12.16 5.57
CA ALA A 692 3.61 -12.92 6.17
C ALA A 692 4.31 -12.11 7.26
N ILE A 693 4.29 -12.61 8.50
CA ILE A 693 4.91 -12.01 9.67
C ILE A 693 6.23 -12.73 9.96
N GLY A 694 7.34 -12.04 9.74
CA GLY A 694 8.70 -12.52 9.98
C GLY A 694 9.27 -12.02 11.30
N ILE A 695 9.63 -12.93 12.20
CA ILE A 695 10.11 -12.62 13.55
C ILE A 695 11.61 -12.94 13.65
N ALA A 696 12.42 -12.02 14.17
CA ALA A 696 13.86 -12.19 14.43
C ALA A 696 14.71 -12.71 13.23
N LEU A 697 14.23 -12.49 12.00
CA LEU A 697 14.78 -13.10 10.78
C LEU A 697 16.19 -12.60 10.42
N LYS A 698 16.95 -13.49 9.76
CA LYS A 698 18.30 -13.21 9.20
C LYS A 698 18.32 -13.04 7.68
N SER A 699 17.24 -13.42 7.00
CA SER A 699 16.98 -13.17 5.58
C SER A 699 15.47 -13.01 5.41
N PHE A 700 15.06 -12.16 4.47
CA PHE A 700 13.67 -11.88 4.15
C PHE A 700 13.20 -12.57 2.86
N GLU A 701 14.10 -13.23 2.12
CA GLU A 701 13.85 -13.84 0.81
C GLU A 701 12.65 -14.80 0.81
N GLU A 702 12.61 -15.76 1.74
CA GLU A 702 11.51 -16.73 1.84
C GLU A 702 10.17 -16.06 2.22
N VAL A 703 10.19 -15.14 3.19
CA VAL A 703 8.98 -14.45 3.67
C VAL A 703 8.43 -13.46 2.63
N ASN A 704 9.31 -12.85 1.81
CA ASN A 704 8.92 -12.06 0.66
C ASN A 704 8.24 -12.89 -0.43
N GLY A 705 8.68 -14.13 -0.67
CA GLY A 705 8.02 -15.04 -1.61
C GLY A 705 6.70 -15.62 -1.09
N ILE A 706 6.58 -15.82 0.23
CA ILE A 706 5.34 -16.31 0.86
C ILE A 706 4.20 -15.31 0.74
N ALA A 707 4.48 -14.01 0.87
CA ALA A 707 3.44 -12.99 0.85
C ALA A 707 2.80 -12.83 -0.55
N SER A 708 1.58 -12.29 -0.57
CA SER A 708 0.96 -11.75 -1.79
C SER A 708 1.70 -10.51 -2.27
N ASP A 709 1.64 -10.24 -3.57
CA ASP A 709 2.31 -9.05 -4.14
C ASP A 709 1.51 -7.75 -3.91
N PRO A 710 2.20 -6.59 -3.81
CA PRO A 710 3.65 -6.47 -3.66
C PRO A 710 4.09 -6.86 -2.24
N ALA A 711 5.16 -7.65 -2.12
CA ALA A 711 5.69 -8.06 -0.81
C ALA A 711 5.94 -6.88 0.15
N SER A 712 6.29 -5.70 -0.37
CA SER A 712 6.49 -4.46 0.40
C SER A 712 5.27 -3.92 1.14
N THR A 713 4.06 -4.42 0.87
CA THR A 713 2.83 -4.08 1.64
C THR A 713 2.20 -5.26 2.38
N ASN A 714 2.67 -6.49 2.11
CA ASN A 714 2.07 -7.72 2.65
C ASN A 714 3.04 -8.51 3.58
N VAL A 715 4.32 -8.16 3.60
CA VAL A 715 5.32 -8.63 4.57
C VAL A 715 5.41 -7.66 5.74
N PHE A 716 5.45 -8.21 6.95
CA PHE A 716 5.64 -7.47 8.19
C PHE A 716 6.77 -8.11 8.99
N THR A 717 7.74 -7.32 9.46
CA THR A 717 8.91 -7.85 10.17
C THR A 717 9.13 -7.18 11.52
N VAL A 718 9.50 -8.00 12.50
CA VAL A 718 9.79 -7.59 13.89
C VAL A 718 11.06 -8.28 14.38
N ASN A 719 11.81 -7.64 15.27
CA ASN A 719 13.14 -8.09 15.71
C ASN A 719 13.07 -9.00 16.94
N THR A 720 11.97 -8.92 17.69
CA THR A 720 11.65 -9.71 18.89
C THR A 720 10.17 -10.09 18.88
N PHE A 721 9.77 -11.07 19.71
CA PHE A 721 8.37 -11.46 19.84
C PHE A 721 7.53 -10.44 20.62
N ASP A 722 8.15 -9.62 21.49
CA ASP A 722 7.47 -8.53 22.21
C ASP A 722 6.94 -7.44 21.25
N GLU A 723 7.65 -7.19 20.15
CA GLU A 723 7.26 -6.23 19.09
C GLU A 723 5.98 -6.62 18.34
N LEU A 724 5.46 -7.85 18.52
CA LEU A 724 4.18 -8.27 17.94
C LEU A 724 2.98 -7.50 18.50
N GLU A 725 3.07 -6.93 19.72
CA GLU A 725 1.92 -6.25 20.32
C GLU A 725 1.50 -5.01 19.50
N ASP A 726 2.41 -4.27 18.89
CA ASP A 726 2.10 -3.05 18.12
C ASP A 726 1.71 -3.32 16.64
N LEU A 727 1.70 -4.58 16.21
CA LEU A 727 1.57 -4.94 14.79
C LEU A 727 0.11 -5.10 14.32
N ASP A 728 -0.85 -5.29 15.23
CA ASP A 728 -2.24 -5.62 14.89
C ASP A 728 -2.95 -4.52 14.09
N GLU A 729 -2.62 -3.25 14.31
CA GLU A 729 -3.23 -2.12 13.58
C GLU A 729 -2.76 -2.02 12.13
N LYS A 730 -1.48 -2.31 11.88
CA LYS A 730 -0.93 -2.30 10.51
C LYS A 730 -1.52 -3.42 9.66
N ILE A 731 -1.61 -4.62 10.23
CA ILE A 731 -2.16 -5.79 9.53
C ILE A 731 -3.69 -5.67 9.38
N PHE A 732 -4.40 -5.09 10.35
CA PHE A 732 -5.84 -4.83 10.22
C PHE A 732 -6.13 -3.79 9.10
N ALA A 733 -5.31 -2.76 8.97
CA ALA A 733 -5.42 -1.79 7.87
C ALA A 733 -5.09 -2.41 6.50
N ALA A 734 -4.08 -3.29 6.42
CA ALA A 734 -3.72 -3.96 5.19
C ALA A 734 -4.79 -4.97 4.74
N THR A 735 -5.21 -5.88 5.64
CA THR A 735 -6.25 -6.89 5.38
C THR A 735 -7.57 -6.26 4.94
N CYS A 736 -7.96 -5.13 5.53
CA CYS A 736 -9.12 -4.32 5.15
C CYS A 736 -9.13 -3.96 3.64
N LEU A 737 -8.01 -3.52 3.07
CA LEU A 737 -7.94 -3.09 1.66
C LEU A 737 -8.19 -4.20 0.63
N VAL A 738 -7.92 -5.46 0.98
CA VAL A 738 -8.15 -6.62 0.09
C VAL A 738 -9.64 -7.00 0.03
N THR A 739 -10.40 -6.70 1.10
CA THR A 739 -11.82 -7.06 1.17
C THR A 739 -12.73 -6.22 0.27
N THR A 740 -12.16 -5.24 -0.46
CA THR A 740 -12.91 -4.19 -1.17
C THR A 740 -12.65 -4.14 -2.68
N THR A 741 -11.98 -5.15 -3.27
CA THR A 741 -11.41 -5.06 -4.63
C THR A 741 -11.72 -6.22 -5.59
N LEU A 742 -12.59 -7.17 -5.25
CA LEU A 742 -12.93 -8.31 -6.12
C LEU A 742 -14.15 -8.03 -7.04
N PRO A 743 -14.01 -8.06 -8.39
CA PRO A 743 -15.13 -7.98 -9.32
C PRO A 743 -15.78 -9.36 -9.57
N THR A 744 -17.09 -9.39 -9.84
CA THR A 744 -17.79 -10.62 -10.28
C THR A 744 -17.72 -10.77 -11.80
N THR A 745 -16.84 -11.63 -12.31
CA THR A 745 -16.58 -11.77 -13.76
C THR A 745 -17.64 -12.65 -14.45
N THR A 746 -18.11 -12.22 -15.63
CA THR A 746 -19.03 -12.99 -16.50
C THR A 746 -18.28 -13.53 -17.73
N THR A 747 -18.79 -14.63 -18.32
CA THR A 747 -18.05 -15.50 -19.26
C THR A 747 -18.18 -15.13 -20.75
N GLU A 748 -17.05 -15.11 -21.46
CA GLU A 748 -16.97 -15.43 -22.90
C GLU A 748 -15.90 -16.54 -23.14
N GLN A 749 -15.88 -17.14 -24.35
CA GLN A 749 -15.10 -18.35 -24.64
C GLN A 749 -13.91 -18.09 -25.59
N SER A 750 -12.78 -18.76 -25.31
CA SER A 750 -11.66 -18.96 -26.24
C SER A 750 -11.61 -20.42 -26.71
N GLU A 751 -10.90 -20.68 -27.81
CA GLU A 751 -10.49 -22.03 -28.22
C GLU A 751 -9.47 -22.63 -27.23
N SER A 752 -9.41 -23.96 -27.15
CA SER A 752 -8.59 -24.72 -26.19
C SER A 752 -8.03 -26.00 -26.79
N GLY A 753 -6.83 -26.40 -26.37
CA GLY A 753 -6.20 -27.67 -26.74
C GLY A 753 -5.03 -28.04 -25.82
N TYR A 754 -4.45 -29.22 -26.04
CA TYR A 754 -3.40 -29.79 -25.20
C TYR A 754 -2.29 -30.44 -26.02
N ASP A 755 -1.04 -30.13 -25.71
CA ASP A 755 0.13 -30.71 -26.40
C ASP A 755 1.01 -31.46 -25.38
N VAL A 756 1.18 -32.76 -25.62
CA VAL A 756 1.59 -33.72 -24.57
C VAL A 756 2.83 -34.50 -25.00
N ILE A 757 3.81 -34.65 -24.11
CA ILE A 757 5.04 -35.43 -24.36
C ILE A 757 5.12 -36.61 -23.39
N PHE A 758 4.99 -37.82 -23.92
CA PHE A 758 5.19 -39.05 -23.14
C PHE A 758 6.69 -39.37 -23.01
N MET A 759 7.18 -39.44 -21.77
CA MET A 759 8.55 -39.81 -21.43
C MET A 759 8.58 -41.21 -20.81
N LEU A 760 9.07 -42.21 -21.54
CA LEU A 760 9.16 -43.59 -21.03
C LEU A 760 10.58 -43.88 -20.50
N ASP A 761 10.73 -44.15 -19.20
CA ASP A 761 12.00 -44.58 -18.64
C ASP A 761 12.30 -46.04 -19.04
N SER A 762 13.41 -46.23 -19.76
CA SER A 762 13.92 -47.52 -20.20
C SER A 762 15.19 -47.97 -19.48
N SER A 763 15.56 -47.27 -18.40
CA SER A 763 16.61 -47.68 -17.46
C SER A 763 16.09 -48.57 -16.33
N VAL A 764 14.77 -48.77 -16.24
CA VAL A 764 14.13 -49.77 -15.36
C VAL A 764 14.83 -51.13 -15.50
N PRO A 765 15.02 -51.90 -14.41
CA PRO A 765 15.93 -53.05 -14.42
C PRO A 765 15.41 -54.28 -15.20
N ASP A 766 14.13 -54.32 -15.57
CA ASP A 766 13.48 -55.44 -16.27
C ASP A 766 12.68 -54.94 -17.48
N GLU A 767 12.86 -55.61 -18.62
CA GLU A 767 12.09 -55.36 -19.84
C GLU A 767 10.58 -55.63 -19.63
N LEU A 768 10.21 -56.50 -18.67
CA LEU A 768 8.82 -56.72 -18.29
C LEU A 768 8.15 -55.44 -17.75
N VAL A 769 8.86 -54.68 -16.91
CA VAL A 769 8.36 -53.39 -16.38
C VAL A 769 8.28 -52.35 -17.50
N PHE A 770 9.26 -52.31 -18.41
CA PHE A 770 9.20 -51.43 -19.58
C PHE A 770 8.04 -51.77 -20.54
N ASN A 771 7.66 -53.05 -20.64
CA ASN A 771 6.47 -53.45 -21.39
C ASN A 771 5.17 -52.98 -20.70
N GLN A 772 5.08 -53.08 -19.37
CA GLN A 772 3.93 -52.54 -18.62
C GLN A 772 3.81 -51.01 -18.74
N ILE A 773 4.92 -50.28 -18.71
CA ILE A 773 4.98 -48.84 -19.01
C ILE A 773 4.39 -48.53 -20.39
N LYS A 774 4.77 -49.28 -21.43
CA LYS A 774 4.22 -49.12 -22.79
C LYS A 774 2.74 -49.48 -22.89
N ASP A 775 2.27 -50.48 -22.15
CA ASP A 775 0.86 -50.86 -22.14
C ASP A 775 0.00 -49.78 -21.46
N VAL A 776 0.43 -49.23 -20.31
CA VAL A 776 -0.26 -48.10 -19.66
C VAL A 776 -0.25 -46.86 -20.55
N ALA A 777 0.90 -46.45 -21.10
CA ALA A 777 0.97 -45.31 -22.01
C ALA A 777 0.10 -45.51 -23.27
N SER A 778 -0.02 -46.74 -23.77
CA SER A 778 -0.97 -47.06 -24.85
C SER A 778 -2.42 -46.88 -24.42
N ASN A 779 -2.79 -47.35 -23.22
CA ASN A 779 -4.16 -47.24 -22.72
C ASN A 779 -4.54 -45.77 -22.45
N VAL A 780 -3.63 -44.94 -21.93
CA VAL A 780 -3.83 -43.47 -21.80
C VAL A 780 -4.07 -42.86 -23.17
N THR A 781 -3.27 -43.24 -24.18
CA THR A 781 -3.48 -42.81 -25.58
C THR A 781 -4.87 -43.22 -26.10
N GLU A 782 -5.42 -44.36 -25.66
CA GLU A 782 -6.73 -44.84 -26.09
C GLU A 782 -7.90 -44.03 -25.49
N GLU A 783 -7.69 -43.29 -24.39
CA GLU A 783 -8.68 -42.34 -23.82
C GLU A 783 -8.63 -40.93 -24.47
N LEU A 784 -7.45 -40.34 -24.69
CA LEU A 784 -7.29 -38.93 -25.14
C LEU A 784 -7.97 -38.58 -26.48
N SER A 785 -8.52 -37.37 -26.63
CA SER A 785 -9.14 -36.87 -27.86
C SER A 785 -8.08 -36.41 -28.88
N ILE A 786 -7.52 -37.35 -29.65
CA ILE A 786 -6.40 -37.06 -30.58
C ILE A 786 -6.88 -36.91 -32.03
N ASP A 787 -7.88 -37.70 -32.44
CA ASP A 787 -8.32 -37.79 -33.84
C ASP A 787 -9.16 -36.55 -34.28
N ASP A 788 -9.45 -35.63 -33.36
CA ASP A 788 -10.11 -34.32 -33.55
C ASP A 788 -9.17 -33.12 -33.28
N ASN A 789 -7.88 -33.34 -32.98
CA ASN A 789 -6.86 -32.33 -32.68
C ASN A 789 -7.16 -31.50 -31.40
N GLU A 790 -7.97 -31.99 -30.46
CA GLU A 790 -7.94 -31.46 -29.08
C GLU A 790 -6.55 -31.72 -28.46
N PHE A 791 -6.06 -32.97 -28.52
CA PHE A 791 -4.73 -33.40 -28.07
C PHE A 791 -3.74 -33.66 -29.22
N ARG A 792 -2.45 -33.32 -29.03
CA ARG A 792 -1.31 -33.88 -29.80
C ARG A 792 -0.35 -34.60 -28.85
N VAL A 793 0.31 -35.66 -29.34
CA VAL A 793 1.19 -36.49 -28.50
C VAL A 793 2.54 -36.74 -29.17
N GLY A 794 3.59 -36.17 -28.59
CA GLY A 794 4.98 -36.54 -28.82
C GLY A 794 5.42 -37.69 -27.91
N LEU A 795 6.49 -38.37 -28.29
CA LEU A 795 6.99 -39.54 -27.56
C LEU A 795 8.51 -39.55 -27.53
N MET A 796 9.07 -39.74 -26.34
CA MET A 796 10.48 -40.07 -26.15
C MET A 796 10.68 -41.30 -25.26
N VAL A 797 11.86 -41.88 -25.37
CA VAL A 797 12.40 -42.85 -24.43
C VAL A 797 13.67 -42.25 -23.82
N TYR A 798 13.90 -42.44 -22.54
CA TYR A 798 15.18 -42.10 -21.95
C TYR A 798 15.79 -43.25 -21.14
N SER A 799 17.10 -43.18 -20.99
CA SER A 799 17.89 -43.91 -19.99
C SER A 799 19.17 -43.11 -19.81
N SER A 800 20.35 -43.65 -20.14
CA SER A 800 21.62 -42.90 -20.10
C SER A 800 21.67 -41.75 -21.12
N ARG A 801 20.68 -41.66 -22.02
CA ARG A 801 20.48 -40.62 -23.04
C ARG A 801 18.98 -40.48 -23.35
N ALA A 802 18.57 -39.30 -23.80
CA ALA A 802 17.29 -39.07 -24.45
C ALA A 802 17.25 -39.65 -25.88
N TYR A 803 16.10 -40.22 -26.27
CA TYR A 803 15.80 -40.70 -27.61
C TYR A 803 14.38 -40.27 -28.02
N VAL A 804 14.25 -39.21 -28.83
CA VAL A 804 12.97 -38.86 -29.46
C VAL A 804 12.52 -39.98 -30.39
N ILE A 805 11.27 -40.38 -30.26
CA ILE A 805 10.60 -41.38 -31.11
C ILE A 805 9.59 -40.69 -32.04
N ALA A 806 8.90 -39.65 -31.55
CA ALA A 806 8.02 -38.79 -32.33
C ALA A 806 7.93 -37.37 -31.73
N GLN A 807 7.80 -36.36 -32.60
CA GLN A 807 7.44 -34.98 -32.24
C GLN A 807 5.90 -34.80 -32.26
N LEU A 808 5.38 -33.71 -31.69
CA LEU A 808 3.94 -33.39 -31.64
C LEU A 808 3.27 -33.36 -33.03
N ASN A 809 3.95 -32.83 -34.05
CA ASN A 809 3.47 -32.85 -35.45
C ASN A 809 3.80 -34.16 -36.20
N GLY A 810 4.43 -35.13 -35.55
CA GLY A 810 4.91 -36.37 -36.18
C GLY A 810 3.88 -37.49 -36.26
N LEU A 811 2.81 -37.45 -35.46
CA LEU A 811 1.78 -38.48 -35.39
C LEU A 811 0.39 -37.85 -35.23
N SER A 812 -0.51 -38.11 -36.18
CA SER A 812 -1.82 -37.43 -36.27
C SER A 812 -3.03 -38.34 -36.07
N THR A 813 -2.84 -39.59 -35.61
CA THR A 813 -3.97 -40.45 -35.17
C THR A 813 -3.62 -41.27 -33.93
N LYS A 814 -4.62 -41.50 -33.08
CA LYS A 814 -4.59 -42.40 -31.92
C LYS A 814 -4.02 -43.78 -32.28
N ARG A 815 -4.40 -44.33 -33.45
CA ARG A 815 -3.92 -45.63 -33.96
C ARG A 815 -2.45 -45.63 -34.35
N ASP A 816 -1.87 -44.51 -34.75
CA ASP A 816 -0.46 -44.41 -35.09
C ASP A 816 0.40 -44.32 -33.83
N ILE A 817 -0.02 -43.52 -32.84
CA ILE A 817 0.68 -43.36 -31.55
C ILE A 817 0.74 -44.67 -30.78
N VAL A 818 -0.38 -45.37 -30.58
CA VAL A 818 -0.42 -46.70 -29.94
C VAL A 818 0.49 -47.71 -30.67
N ARG A 819 0.58 -47.65 -32.01
CA ARG A 819 1.45 -48.53 -32.80
C ARG A 819 2.93 -48.19 -32.61
N VAL A 820 3.27 -46.92 -32.45
CA VAL A 820 4.65 -46.47 -32.19
C VAL A 820 5.04 -46.87 -30.77
N ILE A 821 4.23 -46.56 -29.75
CA ILE A 821 4.46 -46.98 -28.35
C ILE A 821 4.69 -48.49 -28.27
N LYS A 822 3.78 -49.33 -28.80
CA LYS A 822 3.91 -50.80 -28.75
C LYS A 822 5.10 -51.35 -29.56
N ARG A 823 5.71 -50.58 -30.47
CA ARG A 823 6.94 -50.91 -31.21
C ARG A 823 8.22 -50.35 -30.58
N THR A 824 8.10 -49.56 -29.52
CA THR A 824 9.25 -48.93 -28.86
C THR A 824 10.13 -49.96 -28.15
N VAL A 825 11.42 -49.89 -28.44
CA VAL A 825 12.45 -50.86 -28.02
C VAL A 825 13.04 -50.45 -26.67
N TYR A 826 13.18 -51.42 -25.77
CA TYR A 826 13.84 -51.27 -24.46
C TYR A 826 15.33 -50.93 -24.62
N ARG A 827 15.83 -49.98 -23.81
CA ARG A 827 17.20 -49.41 -23.92
C ARG A 827 17.85 -49.25 -22.54
N PRO A 828 18.27 -50.35 -21.89
CA PRO A 828 18.84 -50.30 -20.54
C PRO A 828 20.03 -49.33 -20.43
N GLY A 829 20.10 -48.66 -19.28
CA GLY A 829 21.09 -47.62 -18.98
C GLY A 829 21.00 -47.22 -17.51
N LYS A 830 21.52 -46.04 -17.15
CA LYS A 830 21.16 -45.36 -15.90
C LYS A 830 19.99 -44.42 -16.16
N SER A 831 19.08 -44.20 -15.21
CA SER A 831 18.10 -43.12 -15.37
C SER A 831 18.83 -41.78 -15.36
N ASN A 832 18.52 -40.90 -16.32
CA ASN A 832 19.09 -39.55 -16.43
C ASN A 832 17.94 -38.58 -16.76
N LEU A 833 17.07 -38.38 -15.77
CA LEU A 833 15.83 -37.64 -15.90
C LEU A 833 16.07 -36.14 -16.17
N ALA A 834 17.09 -35.54 -15.54
CA ALA A 834 17.45 -34.14 -15.71
C ALA A 834 17.71 -33.76 -17.19
N ASP A 835 18.64 -34.44 -17.85
CA ASP A 835 18.95 -34.23 -19.28
C ASP A 835 17.74 -34.51 -20.18
N ALA A 836 16.83 -35.41 -19.77
CA ALA A 836 15.65 -35.76 -20.54
C ALA A 836 14.57 -34.66 -20.47
N LEU A 837 14.28 -34.15 -19.26
CA LEU A 837 13.34 -33.04 -19.03
C LEU A 837 13.82 -31.75 -19.73
N ASP A 838 15.08 -31.35 -19.54
CA ASP A 838 15.64 -30.17 -20.19
C ASP A 838 15.67 -30.33 -21.73
N TYR A 839 15.83 -31.56 -22.25
CA TYR A 839 15.74 -31.80 -23.69
C TYR A 839 14.31 -31.60 -24.23
N VAL A 840 13.28 -32.14 -23.56
CA VAL A 840 11.87 -31.96 -23.94
C VAL A 840 11.52 -30.48 -24.00
N ARG A 841 11.78 -29.78 -22.90
CA ARG A 841 11.54 -28.34 -22.72
C ARG A 841 12.17 -27.50 -23.82
N GLN A 842 13.42 -27.79 -24.18
CA GLN A 842 14.18 -26.99 -25.16
C GLN A 842 14.01 -27.43 -26.64
N ASN A 843 13.47 -28.63 -26.92
CA ASN A 843 13.53 -29.24 -28.28
C ASN A 843 12.26 -29.97 -28.75
N MET A 844 11.22 -30.09 -27.93
CA MET A 844 9.95 -30.74 -28.30
C MET A 844 8.77 -29.77 -28.21
N PHE A 845 8.72 -28.96 -27.16
CA PHE A 845 7.83 -27.79 -27.05
C PHE A 845 8.42 -26.60 -27.85
N THR A 846 8.14 -26.59 -29.16
CA THR A 846 8.37 -25.46 -30.08
C THR A 846 7.41 -25.57 -31.27
N ASP A 847 6.98 -24.44 -31.86
CA ASP A 847 6.08 -24.39 -33.04
C ASP A 847 6.59 -25.29 -34.18
N ARG A 848 7.92 -25.32 -34.36
CA ARG A 848 8.63 -26.11 -35.37
C ARG A 848 8.35 -27.61 -35.26
N TYR A 849 8.11 -28.11 -34.06
CA TYR A 849 7.90 -29.53 -33.77
C TYR A 849 6.44 -29.88 -33.42
N GLY A 850 5.53 -28.91 -33.49
CA GLY A 850 4.09 -29.12 -33.49
C GLY A 850 3.35 -28.64 -32.25
N ASP A 851 4.03 -27.90 -31.38
CA ASP A 851 3.48 -27.11 -30.28
C ASP A 851 2.45 -26.07 -30.80
N ARG A 852 1.64 -25.53 -29.89
CA ARG A 852 0.57 -24.57 -30.15
C ARG A 852 0.58 -23.47 -29.11
N ASP A 853 0.67 -22.24 -29.59
CA ASP A 853 0.56 -20.99 -28.81
C ASP A 853 -0.73 -20.86 -27.96
N PHE A 854 -1.78 -21.61 -28.30
CA PHE A 854 -3.04 -21.66 -27.55
C PHE A 854 -3.26 -22.94 -26.72
N ALA A 855 -2.32 -23.90 -26.71
CA ALA A 855 -2.47 -25.16 -25.99
C ALA A 855 -1.75 -25.16 -24.64
N MET A 856 -2.25 -25.96 -23.70
CA MET A 856 -1.52 -26.28 -22.48
C MET A 856 -0.51 -27.41 -22.74
N ASN A 857 0.72 -27.23 -22.26
CA ASN A 857 1.83 -28.14 -22.50
C ASN A 857 2.06 -29.08 -21.30
N PHE A 858 2.04 -30.40 -21.53
CA PHE A 858 2.15 -31.41 -20.48
C PHE A 858 3.24 -32.45 -20.77
N ILE A 859 4.00 -32.82 -19.74
CA ILE A 859 4.87 -33.99 -19.74
C ILE A 859 4.16 -35.12 -19.00
N VAL A 860 4.12 -36.34 -19.56
CA VAL A 860 3.71 -37.54 -18.83
C VAL A 860 4.91 -38.47 -18.67
N LEU A 861 5.44 -38.51 -17.44
CA LEU A 861 6.64 -39.22 -17.04
C LEU A 861 6.31 -40.62 -16.51
N PHE A 862 6.70 -41.67 -17.21
CA PHE A 862 6.50 -43.06 -16.77
C PHE A 862 7.84 -43.64 -16.29
N THR A 863 8.00 -43.85 -14.98
CA THR A 863 9.24 -44.37 -14.37
C THR A 863 9.00 -45.56 -13.44
N GLY A 864 9.93 -46.50 -13.44
CA GLY A 864 10.02 -47.62 -12.50
C GLY A 864 11.39 -47.68 -11.80
N VAL A 865 11.96 -46.50 -11.52
CA VAL A 865 13.25 -46.31 -10.86
C VAL A 865 13.06 -45.35 -9.69
N ASP A 866 13.48 -45.76 -8.49
CA ASP A 866 13.32 -45.02 -7.23
C ASP A 866 14.03 -43.64 -7.25
N GLN A 867 15.23 -43.58 -7.83
CA GLN A 867 16.05 -42.36 -7.96
C GLN A 867 16.96 -42.43 -9.20
N SER A 868 17.10 -41.33 -9.93
CA SER A 868 17.94 -41.21 -11.11
C SER A 868 19.42 -40.94 -10.79
N SER A 869 20.24 -40.71 -11.81
CA SER A 869 21.68 -40.46 -11.65
C SER A 869 22.02 -39.22 -10.81
N ASN A 870 21.11 -38.25 -10.73
CA ASN A 870 21.15 -37.15 -9.76
C ASN A 870 19.75 -36.55 -9.53
N PRO A 871 19.02 -36.94 -8.46
CA PRO A 871 17.69 -36.40 -8.17
C PRO A 871 17.65 -34.88 -7.97
N TYR A 872 18.74 -34.27 -7.51
CA TYR A 872 18.84 -32.83 -7.37
C TYR A 872 18.79 -32.11 -8.73
N ASP A 873 19.45 -32.67 -9.75
CA ASP A 873 19.42 -32.09 -11.10
C ASP A 873 18.08 -32.39 -11.79
N ALA A 874 17.42 -33.51 -11.47
CA ALA A 874 16.09 -33.84 -11.96
C ALA A 874 15.04 -32.86 -11.42
N PHE A 875 15.03 -32.62 -10.11
CA PHE A 875 14.25 -31.52 -9.48
C PHE A 875 14.53 -30.18 -10.16
N ARG A 876 15.81 -29.82 -10.35
CA ARG A 876 16.20 -28.57 -11.02
C ARG A 876 15.89 -28.51 -12.51
N ALA A 877 15.48 -29.59 -13.15
CA ALA A 877 14.95 -29.60 -14.52
C ALA A 877 13.41 -29.48 -14.52
N ALA A 878 12.72 -30.13 -13.58
CA ALA A 878 11.29 -29.97 -13.34
C ALA A 878 10.94 -28.51 -12.99
N GLU A 879 11.66 -27.92 -12.02
CA GLU A 879 11.56 -26.52 -11.58
C GLU A 879 11.71 -25.49 -12.75
N LYS A 880 12.32 -25.87 -13.87
CA LYS A 880 12.39 -25.02 -15.09
C LYS A 880 11.18 -25.23 -16.01
N ALA A 881 10.67 -26.45 -16.12
CA ALA A 881 9.52 -26.77 -16.95
C ALA A 881 8.26 -26.07 -16.40
N GLU A 882 8.05 -26.12 -15.09
CA GLU A 882 6.90 -25.47 -14.43
C GLU A 882 6.93 -23.95 -14.57
N ARG A 883 8.12 -23.33 -14.43
CA ARG A 883 8.34 -21.89 -14.70
C ARG A 883 8.17 -21.49 -16.17
N GLU A 884 8.07 -22.46 -17.07
CA GLU A 884 7.75 -22.30 -18.48
C GLU A 884 6.34 -22.86 -18.80
N GLN A 885 5.48 -23.01 -17.77
CA GLN A 885 4.09 -23.46 -17.83
C GLN A 885 3.88 -24.89 -18.38
N ILE A 886 4.88 -25.75 -18.22
CA ILE A 886 4.85 -27.17 -18.61
C ILE A 886 4.66 -28.04 -17.37
N ASN A 887 3.47 -28.61 -17.20
CA ASN A 887 3.14 -29.44 -16.02
C ASN A 887 3.62 -30.89 -16.21
N ILE A 888 4.14 -31.51 -15.15
CA ILE A 888 4.69 -32.87 -15.16
C ILE A 888 3.78 -33.83 -14.40
N TYR A 889 3.11 -34.70 -15.14
CA TYR A 889 2.32 -35.82 -14.62
C TYR A 889 3.19 -37.08 -14.52
N SER A 890 3.43 -37.61 -13.33
CA SER A 890 4.29 -38.78 -13.13
C SER A 890 3.53 -40.06 -12.77
N VAL A 891 3.86 -41.16 -13.43
CA VAL A 891 3.34 -42.50 -13.18
C VAL A 891 4.48 -43.40 -12.72
N GLY A 892 4.53 -43.68 -11.41
CA GLY A 892 5.53 -44.51 -10.76
C GLY A 892 5.15 -45.98 -10.74
N PHE A 893 6.07 -46.89 -11.10
CA PHE A 893 5.84 -48.34 -11.15
C PHE A 893 6.69 -49.07 -10.10
N TYR A 894 6.03 -49.65 -9.09
CA TYR A 894 6.64 -50.49 -8.04
C TYR A 894 7.79 -49.83 -7.25
N LEU A 895 7.69 -48.52 -7.02
CA LEU A 895 8.71 -47.73 -6.33
C LEU A 895 8.74 -48.03 -4.82
N ASN A 896 9.94 -48.07 -4.25
CA ASN A 896 10.20 -48.27 -2.82
C ASN A 896 10.54 -46.96 -2.10
N ASP A 897 11.12 -46.01 -2.85
CA ASP A 897 11.31 -44.62 -2.45
C ASP A 897 10.60 -43.74 -3.48
N THR A 898 9.86 -42.75 -2.99
CA THR A 898 9.07 -41.83 -3.82
C THR A 898 9.70 -40.44 -3.91
N PHE A 899 10.82 -40.18 -3.21
CA PHE A 899 11.38 -38.84 -3.08
C PHE A 899 11.65 -38.15 -4.43
N GLU A 900 12.28 -38.81 -5.41
CA GLU A 900 12.53 -38.17 -6.70
C GLU A 900 11.24 -37.93 -7.50
N ILE A 901 10.34 -38.91 -7.57
CA ILE A 901 9.09 -38.78 -8.33
C ILE A 901 8.15 -37.74 -7.69
N ASP A 902 8.19 -37.58 -6.38
CA ASP A 902 7.41 -36.58 -5.64
C ASP A 902 7.95 -35.15 -5.89
N GLU A 903 9.27 -34.98 -5.92
CA GLU A 903 9.93 -33.69 -6.14
C GLU A 903 9.94 -33.25 -7.63
N VAL A 904 9.77 -34.15 -8.60
CA VAL A 904 9.67 -33.80 -10.05
C VAL A 904 8.24 -33.74 -10.60
N SER A 905 7.23 -34.08 -9.80
CA SER A 905 5.82 -34.01 -10.21
C SER A 905 5.20 -32.67 -9.87
N THR A 906 4.38 -32.15 -10.77
CA THR A 906 3.69 -30.88 -10.53
C THR A 906 2.68 -31.00 -9.40
N HIS A 907 2.56 -29.93 -8.62
CA HIS A 907 1.71 -29.93 -7.44
C HIS A 907 0.27 -29.48 -7.79
N PRO A 908 -0.76 -30.03 -7.11
CA PRO A 908 -0.68 -30.98 -6.01
C PRO A 908 -0.48 -32.44 -6.47
N LEU A 909 0.24 -33.20 -5.64
CA LEU A 909 0.65 -34.60 -5.93
C LEU A 909 -0.50 -35.63 -5.87
N ASN A 910 -1.71 -35.21 -5.51
CA ASN A 910 -2.94 -36.00 -5.58
C ASN A 910 -3.69 -35.83 -6.92
N ILE A 911 -3.15 -34.99 -7.83
CA ILE A 911 -3.61 -34.82 -9.21
C ILE A 911 -2.54 -35.35 -10.16
N HIS A 912 -1.32 -34.81 -10.11
CA HIS A 912 -0.32 -35.10 -11.15
C HIS A 912 0.46 -36.41 -10.97
N ARG A 913 0.43 -37.05 -9.79
CA ARG A 913 1.25 -38.23 -9.50
C ARG A 913 0.40 -39.47 -9.19
N TYR A 914 0.65 -40.56 -9.90
CA TYR A 914 -0.02 -41.86 -9.72
C TYR A 914 0.98 -43.00 -9.48
N PHE A 915 0.63 -43.98 -8.64
CA PHE A 915 1.46 -45.16 -8.37
C PHE A 915 0.78 -46.46 -8.81
N VAL A 916 1.46 -47.21 -9.68
CA VAL A 916 1.13 -48.60 -10.04
C VAL A 916 1.90 -49.53 -9.11
N ASN A 917 1.18 -50.18 -8.18
CA ASN A 917 1.74 -51.08 -7.18
C ASN A 917 1.33 -52.55 -7.41
N GLY A 918 0.32 -52.80 -8.24
CA GLY A 918 -0.12 -54.13 -8.64
C GLY A 918 -0.79 -54.19 -10.01
N HIS A 919 -1.05 -55.42 -10.48
CA HIS A 919 -1.66 -55.67 -11.79
C HIS A 919 -3.13 -55.19 -11.92
N GLY A 920 -3.80 -54.80 -10.83
CA GLY A 920 -5.14 -54.22 -10.88
C GLY A 920 -5.11 -52.79 -11.41
N ASP A 921 -4.25 -51.98 -10.78
CA ASP A 921 -4.11 -50.53 -10.93
C ASP A 921 -3.82 -50.10 -12.39
N LEU A 922 -3.21 -50.99 -13.19
CA LEU A 922 -2.91 -50.81 -14.62
C LEU A 922 -4.12 -50.41 -15.48
N ASN A 923 -5.35 -50.69 -15.01
CA ASN A 923 -6.59 -50.36 -15.72
C ASN A 923 -7.18 -49.01 -15.31
N ASP A 924 -6.76 -48.44 -14.16
CA ASP A 924 -7.34 -47.22 -13.60
C ASP A 924 -6.57 -45.95 -13.99
N VAL A 925 -5.26 -46.07 -14.28
CA VAL A 925 -4.39 -44.95 -14.76
C VAL A 925 -4.99 -44.15 -15.93
N PRO A 926 -5.53 -44.78 -17.01
CA PRO A 926 -6.05 -44.04 -18.16
C PRO A 926 -7.23 -43.15 -17.79
N GLY A 927 -8.19 -43.72 -17.05
CA GLY A 927 -9.33 -42.97 -16.56
C GLY A 927 -8.96 -41.93 -15.51
N TYR A 928 -7.91 -42.16 -14.71
CA TYR A 928 -7.40 -41.15 -13.76
C TYR A 928 -6.90 -39.91 -14.50
N LEU A 929 -5.93 -40.06 -15.41
CA LEU A 929 -5.35 -38.93 -16.16
C LEU A 929 -6.38 -38.22 -17.07
N ALA A 930 -7.29 -38.96 -17.71
CA ALA A 930 -8.35 -38.37 -18.53
C ALA A 930 -9.50 -37.71 -17.74
N ARG A 931 -9.49 -37.77 -16.40
CA ARG A 931 -10.48 -37.09 -15.52
C ARG A 931 -9.94 -35.84 -14.84
N THR A 932 -8.64 -35.78 -14.53
CA THR A 932 -8.01 -34.59 -13.91
C THR A 932 -8.12 -33.34 -14.79
N GLU A 933 -8.02 -33.49 -16.12
CA GLU A 933 -8.01 -32.39 -17.08
C GLU A 933 -9.41 -31.78 -17.37
N ARG A 934 -10.50 -32.33 -16.82
CA ARG A 934 -11.87 -31.80 -17.04
C ARG A 934 -12.27 -30.67 -16.09
N GLN A 935 -11.39 -30.27 -15.18
CA GLN A 935 -11.55 -29.06 -14.36
C GLN A 935 -10.91 -27.88 -15.11
N ARG A 936 -11.74 -26.96 -15.63
CA ARG A 936 -11.27 -25.82 -16.44
C ARG A 936 -10.54 -24.76 -15.60
N PRO A 937 -9.31 -24.37 -15.96
CA PRO A 937 -8.85 -22.99 -15.81
C PRO A 937 -9.56 -22.09 -16.83
N TYR A 938 -9.60 -20.78 -16.59
CA TYR A 938 -9.98 -19.80 -17.61
C TYR A 938 -8.76 -19.37 -18.46
N PRO A 939 -8.95 -18.86 -19.70
CA PRO A 939 -7.84 -18.50 -20.57
C PRO A 939 -7.07 -17.28 -20.03
N SER A 940 -5.75 -17.42 -19.88
CA SER A 940 -4.84 -16.33 -19.51
C SER A 940 -4.57 -15.42 -20.71
N THR A 941 -5.36 -14.35 -20.86
CA THR A 941 -5.11 -13.36 -21.92
C THR A 941 -3.85 -12.54 -21.67
N THR A 942 -2.85 -12.74 -22.54
CA THR A 942 -1.66 -11.87 -22.77
C THR A 942 -0.43 -12.10 -21.87
N ALA A 943 0.38 -13.07 -22.28
CA ALA A 943 1.85 -13.03 -22.39
C ALA A 943 2.67 -12.15 -21.42
N GLY A 944 3.50 -12.81 -20.60
CA GLY A 944 4.55 -12.14 -19.83
C GLY A 944 5.72 -11.66 -20.69
N VAL A 945 5.78 -10.35 -20.95
CA VAL A 945 7.02 -9.64 -21.28
C VAL A 945 7.13 -8.43 -20.36
N LYS A 946 8.17 -8.40 -19.52
CA LYS A 946 8.48 -7.23 -18.70
C LYS A 946 9.07 -6.13 -19.58
N LEU A 947 8.23 -5.28 -20.15
CA LEU A 947 8.70 -4.02 -20.74
C LEU A 947 9.34 -3.17 -19.64
N LEU A 948 10.60 -2.80 -19.86
CA LEU A 948 11.19 -1.62 -19.25
C LEU A 948 10.61 -0.37 -19.93
N CYS A 949 10.46 0.72 -19.18
CA CYS A 949 9.78 1.92 -19.63
C CYS A 949 10.77 3.00 -20.11
N PRO A 950 10.34 3.90 -21.02
CA PRO A 950 11.17 5.03 -21.43
C PRO A 950 11.55 5.92 -20.23
N GLY A 951 12.82 5.87 -19.83
CA GLY A 951 13.36 6.50 -18.62
C GLY A 951 14.22 5.57 -17.76
N ASP A 952 14.13 4.25 -17.94
CA ASP A 952 14.93 3.28 -17.20
C ASP A 952 16.44 3.34 -17.59
N PRO A 953 17.39 3.00 -16.70
CA PRO A 953 18.82 3.26 -16.90
C PRO A 953 19.49 2.62 -18.13
N GLY A 954 18.87 1.59 -18.71
CA GLY A 954 19.33 0.89 -19.92
C GLY A 954 18.86 1.50 -21.24
N PHE A 955 18.31 2.72 -21.23
CA PHE A 955 17.88 3.44 -22.44
C PHE A 955 18.46 4.86 -22.48
N GLU A 956 18.86 5.33 -23.66
CA GLU A 956 19.21 6.74 -23.89
C GLU A 956 18.17 7.47 -24.75
N THR A 957 18.00 8.78 -24.54
CA THR A 957 17.11 9.63 -25.33
C THR A 957 17.91 10.33 -26.43
N ASN A 958 17.66 9.98 -27.69
CA ASN A 958 18.39 10.58 -28.80
C ASN A 958 17.89 12.00 -29.15
N LYS A 959 18.59 12.68 -30.07
CA LYS A 959 18.34 14.09 -30.49
C LYS A 959 16.99 14.35 -31.21
N LYS A 960 16.04 13.41 -31.16
CA LYS A 960 14.65 13.53 -31.63
C LYS A 960 13.63 13.11 -30.55
N GLU A 961 14.05 13.05 -29.29
CA GLU A 961 13.21 12.68 -28.14
C GLU A 961 12.65 11.24 -28.22
N VAL A 962 13.27 10.40 -29.04
CA VAL A 962 13.00 8.95 -29.11
C VAL A 962 14.01 8.22 -28.26
N GLN A 963 13.54 7.34 -27.37
CA GLN A 963 14.42 6.45 -26.60
C GLN A 963 14.87 5.24 -27.40
N ILE A 964 16.11 4.83 -27.15
CA ILE A 964 16.77 3.69 -27.81
C ILE A 964 17.55 2.87 -26.78
N ASP A 965 17.66 1.58 -27.07
CA ASP A 965 18.44 0.59 -26.31
C ASP A 965 19.91 1.04 -26.15
N LYS A 966 20.46 0.86 -24.95
CA LYS A 966 21.82 1.26 -24.61
C LYS A 966 22.77 0.05 -24.69
N ASP A 967 23.84 0.19 -25.46
CA ASP A 967 24.86 -0.87 -25.63
C ASP A 967 25.93 -0.76 -24.54
N GLU A 968 25.62 -1.16 -23.30
CA GLU A 968 26.54 -1.02 -22.17
C GLU A 968 27.84 -1.82 -22.37
N CYS A 969 27.74 -2.95 -23.08
CA CYS A 969 28.90 -3.74 -23.51
C CYS A 969 29.88 -2.97 -24.42
N ARG A 970 29.50 -1.81 -24.97
CA ARG A 970 30.39 -0.91 -25.73
C ARG A 970 30.74 0.40 -25.02
N GLU A 971 29.93 0.85 -24.07
CA GLU A 971 30.22 2.08 -23.31
C GLU A 971 31.16 1.84 -22.12
N VAL A 972 31.14 0.66 -21.51
CA VAL A 972 31.91 0.35 -20.31
C VAL A 972 33.00 -0.68 -20.60
N ASP A 973 34.21 -0.19 -20.88
CA ASP A 973 35.40 -1.03 -21.03
C ASP A 973 35.63 -1.90 -19.78
N GLY A 974 35.63 -3.22 -19.95
CA GLY A 974 35.87 -4.18 -18.88
C GLY A 974 34.65 -4.59 -18.04
N LEU A 975 33.43 -4.24 -18.46
CA LEU A 975 32.16 -4.52 -17.75
C LEU A 975 32.03 -5.98 -17.25
N CYS A 976 32.39 -6.96 -18.08
CA CYS A 976 32.40 -8.39 -17.74
C CYS A 976 33.84 -8.90 -17.49
N GLU A 977 34.46 -8.53 -16.38
CA GLU A 977 35.88 -8.85 -16.13
C GLU A 977 36.11 -10.39 -16.06
N GLY A 978 36.80 -10.92 -17.08
CA GLY A 978 37.07 -12.35 -17.24
C GLY A 978 36.06 -13.15 -18.09
N GLY A 979 35.05 -12.49 -18.67
CA GLY A 979 34.03 -13.13 -19.52
C GLY A 979 33.75 -12.37 -20.82
N GLU A 980 32.75 -12.82 -21.58
CA GLU A 980 32.24 -12.13 -22.78
C GLU A 980 30.94 -11.40 -22.42
N CYS A 981 30.85 -10.11 -22.76
CA CYS A 981 29.63 -9.30 -22.58
C CYS A 981 28.69 -9.49 -23.77
N GLN A 982 27.39 -9.67 -23.51
CA GLN A 982 26.35 -9.74 -24.53
C GLN A 982 25.25 -8.73 -24.20
N ASN A 983 24.97 -7.80 -25.13
CA ASN A 983 23.92 -6.79 -24.92
C ASN A 983 22.53 -7.40 -25.10
N THR A 984 21.57 -6.91 -24.32
CA THR A 984 20.15 -7.26 -24.38
C THR A 984 19.33 -5.97 -24.34
N ILE A 985 18.01 -6.04 -24.55
CA ILE A 985 17.18 -4.82 -24.61
C ILE A 985 17.00 -4.25 -23.20
N GLY A 986 17.65 -3.11 -22.94
CA GLY A 986 17.64 -2.39 -21.66
C GLY A 986 18.57 -2.97 -20.58
N SER A 987 19.51 -3.86 -20.93
CA SER A 987 20.50 -4.42 -20.00
C SER A 987 21.57 -5.26 -20.72
N PHE A 988 22.52 -5.86 -19.99
CA PHE A 988 23.55 -6.75 -20.52
C PHE A 988 23.65 -8.06 -19.71
N VAL A 989 24.33 -9.07 -20.27
CA VAL A 989 24.68 -10.30 -19.56
C VAL A 989 26.13 -10.70 -19.79
N CYS A 990 26.80 -11.15 -18.73
CA CYS A 990 28.18 -11.63 -18.75
C CYS A 990 28.24 -13.16 -18.85
N VAL A 991 28.88 -13.67 -19.91
CA VAL A 991 29.04 -15.11 -20.18
C VAL A 991 30.44 -15.58 -19.81
N CYS A 992 30.55 -16.49 -18.84
CA CYS A 992 31.83 -16.96 -18.33
C CYS A 992 32.44 -18.14 -19.12
N PRO A 993 33.78 -18.21 -19.24
CA PRO A 993 34.47 -19.37 -19.79
C PRO A 993 34.20 -20.65 -19.01
N LYS A 994 34.26 -21.79 -19.69
CA LYS A 994 33.94 -23.11 -19.09
C LYS A 994 34.85 -23.43 -17.91
N GLY A 995 34.25 -23.62 -16.72
CA GLY A 995 34.97 -23.83 -15.45
C GLY A 995 35.15 -22.56 -14.61
N HIS A 996 34.54 -21.44 -15.01
CA HIS A 996 34.42 -20.21 -14.23
C HIS A 996 32.93 -19.93 -13.95
N ARG A 997 32.64 -19.19 -12.88
CA ARG A 997 31.28 -18.80 -12.46
C ARG A 997 31.17 -17.28 -12.42
N LEU A 998 29.98 -16.76 -12.69
CA LEU A 998 29.70 -15.34 -12.58
C LEU A 998 29.44 -14.98 -11.12
N ILE A 999 30.21 -14.03 -10.58
CA ILE A 999 30.09 -13.50 -9.21
C ILE A 999 30.31 -11.99 -9.30
N ASN A 1000 29.29 -11.20 -8.97
CA ASN A 1000 29.31 -9.72 -9.06
C ASN A 1000 29.81 -9.23 -10.43
N ASP A 1001 29.20 -9.77 -11.49
CA ASP A 1001 29.47 -9.49 -12.92
C ASP A 1001 30.90 -9.82 -13.41
N ARG A 1002 31.69 -10.51 -12.60
CA ARG A 1002 33.05 -10.99 -12.94
C ARG A 1002 33.10 -12.51 -12.97
N CYS A 1003 33.93 -13.05 -13.85
CA CYS A 1003 34.07 -14.49 -14.04
C CYS A 1003 35.27 -15.03 -13.25
N GLN A 1004 35.00 -15.61 -12.08
CA GLN A 1004 36.03 -16.24 -11.24
C GLN A 1004 36.10 -17.74 -11.50
N GLY A 1005 37.31 -18.28 -11.57
CA GLY A 1005 37.55 -19.73 -11.65
C GLY A 1005 37.44 -20.39 -10.28
N ASP A 1006 37.04 -21.66 -10.24
CA ASP A 1006 36.97 -22.47 -9.01
C ASP A 1006 38.40 -22.68 -8.43
N GLY A 1007 38.79 -21.79 -7.51
CA GLY A 1007 40.16 -21.64 -7.01
C GLY A 1007 40.31 -21.83 -5.49
N ASP A 1008 39.93 -22.99 -4.96
CA ASP A 1008 40.24 -23.37 -3.57
C ASP A 1008 41.72 -23.74 -3.40
N GLU A 1009 42.40 -23.19 -2.37
CA GLU A 1009 43.72 -23.66 -1.97
C GLU A 1009 43.65 -25.05 -1.34
N VAL A 1010 44.39 -26.00 -1.90
CA VAL A 1010 44.40 -27.41 -1.45
C VAL A 1010 45.19 -27.57 -0.15
N TYR A 1011 44.49 -27.46 0.98
CA TYR A 1011 45.01 -27.91 2.28
C TYR A 1011 44.67 -29.41 2.52
N PRO A 1012 45.67 -30.27 2.78
CA PRO A 1012 45.44 -31.71 2.91
C PRO A 1012 44.69 -32.08 4.20
N LYS A 1013 43.77 -33.04 4.09
CA LYS A 1013 43.04 -33.60 5.25
C LYS A 1013 44.00 -34.37 6.17
N CYS A 1014 43.80 -34.25 7.49
CA CYS A 1014 44.46 -35.12 8.48
C CYS A 1014 44.21 -36.60 8.14
N GLN A 1015 45.19 -37.47 8.36
CA GLN A 1015 45.02 -38.91 8.13
C GLN A 1015 44.07 -39.55 9.15
N HIS A 1016 43.43 -40.67 8.76
CA HIS A 1016 42.47 -41.41 9.59
C HIS A 1016 43.05 -41.72 10.98
N GLY A 1017 42.34 -41.28 12.02
CA GLY A 1017 42.74 -41.47 13.42
C GLY A 1017 43.21 -40.20 14.15
N PHE A 1018 43.30 -39.05 13.46
CA PHE A 1018 43.69 -37.76 14.04
C PHE A 1018 42.56 -36.71 13.91
N TYR A 1019 42.40 -35.88 14.94
CA TYR A 1019 41.43 -34.80 15.03
C TYR A 1019 42.08 -33.46 14.69
N ARG A 1020 41.34 -32.55 14.05
CA ARG A 1020 41.84 -31.21 13.70
C ARG A 1020 41.57 -30.22 14.84
N CYS A 1021 42.60 -29.61 15.41
CA CYS A 1021 42.45 -28.54 16.41
C CYS A 1021 42.10 -27.20 15.73
N PRO A 1022 41.56 -26.19 16.46
CA PRO A 1022 41.13 -24.90 15.88
C PRO A 1022 42.24 -24.05 15.26
N ASP A 1023 43.51 -24.32 15.58
CA ASP A 1023 44.70 -23.69 14.98
C ASP A 1023 45.15 -24.35 13.66
N GLY A 1024 44.46 -25.42 13.24
CA GLY A 1024 44.75 -26.17 12.02
C GLY A 1024 45.66 -27.39 12.21
N SER A 1025 46.20 -27.64 13.40
CA SER A 1025 47.01 -28.83 13.71
C SER A 1025 46.17 -30.13 13.70
N CYS A 1026 46.84 -31.28 13.56
CA CYS A 1026 46.22 -32.62 13.53
C CYS A 1026 46.74 -33.46 14.71
N GLU A 1027 45.92 -33.69 15.74
CA GLU A 1027 46.33 -34.36 16.99
C GLU A 1027 45.61 -35.69 17.25
N SER A 1028 46.24 -36.57 18.04
CA SER A 1028 45.77 -37.96 18.17
C SER A 1028 44.47 -38.11 18.99
N THR A 1029 44.19 -37.19 19.92
CA THR A 1029 42.92 -37.13 20.64
C THR A 1029 42.40 -35.69 20.79
N LEU A 1030 41.07 -35.57 20.94
CA LEU A 1030 40.39 -34.30 21.20
C LEU A 1030 40.78 -33.64 22.54
N PHE A 1031 41.52 -34.33 23.41
CA PHE A 1031 41.99 -33.79 24.70
C PHE A 1031 43.34 -33.08 24.60
N ASP A 1032 44.11 -33.35 23.54
CA ASP A 1032 45.48 -32.84 23.35
C ASP A 1032 45.51 -31.39 22.83
N CYS A 1033 44.40 -30.90 22.26
CA CYS A 1033 44.23 -29.52 21.75
C CYS A 1033 44.19 -28.44 22.87
N LYS A 1034 45.22 -28.33 23.73
CA LYS A 1034 45.35 -27.27 24.75
C LYS A 1034 46.79 -26.83 25.02
N HIS A 1035 47.19 -25.68 24.49
CA HIS A 1035 47.57 -24.45 25.25
C HIS A 1035 48.27 -23.40 24.36
N ALA A 1036 47.56 -22.33 23.95
CA ALA A 1036 48.19 -21.12 23.41
C ALA A 1036 47.27 -19.86 23.46
N VAL A 1037 46.80 -19.46 24.65
CA VAL A 1037 46.41 -18.06 24.87
C VAL A 1037 47.61 -17.36 25.48
N LYS A 1038 48.26 -16.45 24.73
CA LYS A 1038 49.17 -15.42 25.26
C LYS A 1038 49.45 -14.31 24.24
N ASP A 1039 49.32 -13.08 24.73
CA ASP A 1039 50.08 -11.86 24.43
C ASP A 1039 50.22 -11.45 22.92
N VAL A 1040 49.52 -10.46 22.35
CA VAL A 1040 49.38 -9.00 22.66
C VAL A 1040 50.32 -8.11 21.79
N VAL A 1041 49.73 -7.11 21.09
CA VAL A 1041 50.37 -6.01 20.33
C VAL A 1041 51.11 -6.48 19.05
N VAL A 1042 51.07 -5.77 17.90
CA VAL A 1042 50.68 -4.38 17.59
C VAL A 1042 49.31 -4.27 16.93
#